data_AF-A0A3R7K7M9-F1
#
_entry.id   AF-A0A3R7K7M9-F1
#
_cell.length_a   1.000
_cell.length_b   1.000
_cell.length_c   1.000
_cell.angle_alpha   90.00
_cell.angle_beta   90.00
_cell.angle_gamma   90.00
#
_symmetry.space_group_name_H-M   'P 1'
#
loop_
_entity.id
_entity.type
_entity.pdbx_description
1 polymer ?
#
loop_
_entity_poly.entity_id
_entity_poly.type
_entity_poly.pdbx_seq_one_letter_code
_entity_poly.pdbx_strand_id
1 'polypeptide(L)'
;KRFVEDFRAEMVHEGLMTFRLSDCNVSSTQVPPVFSGAAFLMNDSAVAQRVFVDLGAGFDVGCALESNWWERGGLSVFPLFSTLGSARAALQSELQSRHVHGVAGVVTEAMLGVEGVAFLDPLQLEPRLNRFRRHVIHPSPTLEQQFFVLAEYLRDTGVHAVVRGEEAAAVAEVLRRSLVTFGGSLRSATLLAGGDALAEHLPEAGDVFVAGLAAGDVAAAARHVASHDGVHVFVAFSEFALLHADFVAAFGGGAGGADRVVFATSLPHWGDANPTSETAREFLAAVPNATQRTPLALMGFAAAQLLRTILPRMDKVGAERLADFFYKNVAVTVKDVLYGSFVNGTACAAAAAGGAGCGKNHGATRISVWSLARALNPAVPVLHPAVTPTMEYAKPVARGLTRPQLIGVVVGGVVGGLLLVGVAALLLRFCRDSRDNANAPKEPTDPVTLVFTDIESSTALWAACSELMSDAVATHHRLIRALIAKYRCYEVKTVGDSFMIACKSVFASAQLVRELQQVFVRHDWGTGALDEAYRKFEEGRAEEDAKEEYVPPTARLDAAVYRQHWNGLRVRVGVHTGVCDIRRDEVTKGYDYYGDTANMAARTEVVGNGGQVLLTRAAYMSLSTAEREQVEVTSLGAVALRVVPRPVGMCRLDAVLGRTFAALRLDRLMPELDASDCDGNSSDFFFAARFMTPPSFSFRVCRARAFPALRAGVLASLCARWRVRGDERGVMSCDEHCGALVEVLARRVSRVYGRSLEPRAPVAFLGSAAS
;
A
#
# COMPACT_ATOMS: atom_id res chain seq x y z
N LYS A 1 16.04 -31.21 7.78
CA LYS A 1 15.35 -30.88 6.51
C LYS A 1 16.40 -30.42 5.51
N ARG A 2 16.29 -30.84 4.25
CA ARG A 2 17.14 -30.40 3.15
C ARG A 2 16.32 -29.45 2.30
N PHE A 3 16.90 -28.31 1.93
CA PHE A 3 16.27 -27.38 1.01
C PHE A 3 16.83 -27.61 -0.38
N VAL A 4 15.94 -27.79 -1.35
CA VAL A 4 16.26 -27.93 -2.78
C VAL A 4 15.86 -26.65 -3.53
N GLU A 5 16.05 -26.61 -4.84
CA GLU A 5 15.59 -25.51 -5.70
C GLU A 5 14.10 -25.20 -5.45
N ASP A 6 13.75 -23.92 -5.64
CA ASP A 6 12.44 -23.35 -5.30
C ASP A 6 12.04 -23.46 -3.81
N PHE A 7 13.04 -23.58 -2.93
CA PHE A 7 12.86 -23.60 -1.47
C PHE A 7 11.94 -24.71 -0.95
N ARG A 8 11.71 -25.77 -1.73
CA ARG A 8 10.99 -26.95 -1.25
C ARG A 8 11.80 -27.62 -0.15
N ALA A 9 11.18 -27.75 1.02
CA ALA A 9 11.77 -28.46 2.14
C ALA A 9 11.44 -29.95 2.03
N GLU A 10 12.44 -30.76 1.72
CA GLU A 10 12.30 -32.22 1.80
C GLU A 10 12.49 -32.69 3.24
N MET A 11 11.62 -33.63 3.63
CA MET A 11 11.75 -34.33 4.90
C MET A 11 12.99 -35.21 4.81
N VAL A 12 13.94 -34.99 5.72
CA VAL A 12 15.12 -35.85 5.83
C VAL A 12 14.81 -36.82 6.95
N HIS A 13 14.80 -38.12 6.63
CA HIS A 13 14.45 -39.17 7.58
C HIS A 13 15.47 -39.32 8.72
N GLU A 14 16.73 -38.92 8.49
CA GLU A 14 17.80 -38.92 9.48
C GLU A 14 18.86 -37.84 9.17
N GLY A 15 19.48 -37.23 10.18
CA GLY A 15 20.54 -36.25 9.99
C GLY A 15 21.37 -36.07 11.26
N LEU A 16 22.66 -35.80 11.11
CA LEU A 16 23.59 -35.61 12.23
C LEU A 16 23.71 -34.11 12.57
N MET A 17 23.55 -33.79 13.86
CA MET A 17 23.83 -32.47 14.42
C MET A 17 24.76 -32.65 15.62
N THR A 18 25.89 -31.94 15.62
CA THR A 18 26.93 -32.07 16.66
C THR A 18 26.73 -31.01 17.75
N PHE A 19 26.62 -31.46 19.01
CA PHE A 19 26.55 -30.59 20.19
C PHE A 19 27.94 -30.47 20.85
N ARG A 20 28.13 -29.47 21.72
CA ARG A 20 29.33 -29.43 22.59
C ARG A 20 29.24 -30.61 23.57
N LEU A 21 30.30 -31.42 23.60
CA LEU A 21 30.45 -32.57 24.49
C LEU A 21 30.49 -32.11 25.96
N SER A 22 29.35 -32.15 26.66
CA SER A 22 29.36 -32.38 28.11
C SER A 22 29.18 -33.87 28.43
N ASP A 23 28.52 -34.65 27.57
CA ASP A 23 28.20 -36.05 27.84
C ASP A 23 28.44 -36.94 26.61
N CYS A 24 29.30 -37.95 26.77
CA CYS A 24 29.68 -38.94 25.74
C CYS A 24 28.66 -40.08 25.63
N ASN A 25 27.38 -39.78 25.37
CA ASN A 25 26.39 -40.82 25.09
C ASN A 25 25.48 -40.44 23.92
N VAL A 26 25.20 -41.42 23.04
CA VAL A 26 24.28 -41.23 21.91
C VAL A 26 22.86 -41.37 22.44
N SER A 27 22.16 -40.25 22.62
CA SER A 27 20.73 -40.24 22.91
C SER A 27 19.95 -39.73 21.69
N SER A 28 18.77 -40.31 21.45
CA SER A 28 17.83 -39.77 20.46
C SER A 28 17.18 -38.51 21.02
N THR A 29 17.68 -37.33 20.65
CA THR A 29 17.11 -36.05 21.08
C THR A 29 16.12 -35.55 20.03
N GLN A 30 14.84 -35.40 20.41
CA GLN A 30 13.88 -34.70 19.57
C GLN A 30 14.20 -33.21 19.58
N VAL A 31 14.39 -32.61 18.40
CA VAL A 31 14.56 -31.16 18.28
C VAL A 31 13.18 -30.51 18.31
N PRO A 32 12.85 -29.73 19.36
CA PRO A 32 11.57 -29.04 19.45
C PRO A 32 11.45 -27.98 18.35
N PRO A 33 10.22 -27.61 17.94
CA PRO A 33 10.03 -26.62 16.91
C PRO A 33 10.58 -25.25 17.35
N VAL A 34 11.24 -24.55 16.40
CA VAL A 34 11.93 -23.28 16.64
C VAL A 34 11.08 -22.14 16.08
N PHE A 35 10.84 -21.12 16.89
CA PHE A 35 10.27 -19.86 16.43
C PHE A 35 11.35 -18.98 15.81
N SER A 36 11.03 -18.39 14.67
CA SER A 36 11.91 -17.56 13.85
C SER A 36 11.14 -16.27 13.63
N GLY A 37 11.55 -15.21 14.32
CA GLY A 37 10.92 -13.91 14.23
C GLY A 37 11.87 -12.85 13.69
N ALA A 38 11.30 -11.75 13.23
CA ALA A 38 12.04 -10.57 12.81
C ALA A 38 11.64 -9.35 13.64
N ALA A 39 12.60 -8.49 13.94
CA ALA A 39 12.38 -7.17 14.51
C ALA A 39 13.09 -6.13 13.65
N PHE A 40 12.43 -5.01 13.37
CA PHE A 40 12.94 -4.01 12.44
C PHE A 40 13.72 -2.92 13.17
N LEU A 41 14.93 -2.66 12.69
CA LEU A 41 15.72 -1.50 13.05
C LEU A 41 15.55 -0.46 11.93
N MET A 42 14.73 0.56 12.20
CA MET A 42 14.43 1.64 11.25
C MET A 42 15.50 2.73 11.34
N ASN A 43 16.35 2.84 10.31
CA ASN A 43 17.51 3.72 10.33
C ASN A 43 17.16 5.22 10.29
N ASP A 44 15.97 5.54 9.79
CA ASP A 44 15.43 6.90 9.61
C ASP A 44 14.64 7.42 10.82
N SER A 45 14.52 6.63 11.90
CA SER A 45 13.78 7.03 13.11
C SER A 45 14.54 6.72 14.39
N ALA A 46 14.99 7.77 15.08
CA ALA A 46 15.68 7.64 16.38
C ALA A 46 14.77 7.00 17.45
N VAL A 47 13.46 7.30 17.42
CA VAL A 47 12.48 6.69 18.33
C VAL A 47 12.41 5.18 18.06
N ALA A 48 12.28 4.77 16.80
CA ALA A 48 12.21 3.36 16.45
C ALA A 48 13.48 2.57 16.84
N GLN A 49 14.66 3.19 16.71
CA GLN A 49 15.92 2.58 17.14
C GLN A 49 15.98 2.36 18.65
N ARG A 50 15.54 3.34 19.46
CA ARG A 50 15.46 3.18 20.92
C ARG A 50 14.52 2.04 21.30
N VAL A 51 13.34 1.99 20.66
CA VAL A 51 12.36 0.93 20.90
C VAL A 51 12.92 -0.44 20.56
N PHE A 52 13.62 -0.57 19.43
CA PHE A 52 14.28 -1.81 19.03
C PHE A 52 15.26 -2.30 20.11
N VAL A 53 16.04 -1.38 20.72
CA VAL A 53 17.00 -1.71 21.77
C VAL A 53 16.30 -2.09 23.08
N ASP A 54 15.37 -1.27 23.58
CA ASP A 54 14.76 -1.47 24.89
C ASP A 54 13.84 -2.70 24.92
N LEU A 55 12.98 -2.84 23.90
CA LEU A 55 12.11 -4.00 23.74
C LEU A 55 12.94 -5.28 23.53
N GLY A 56 13.99 -5.20 22.71
CA GLY A 56 14.89 -6.31 22.44
C GLY A 56 15.67 -6.78 23.67
N ALA A 57 16.14 -5.85 24.50
CA ALA A 57 16.83 -6.18 25.75
C ALA A 57 15.93 -6.97 26.71
N GLY A 58 14.68 -6.53 26.88
CA GLY A 58 13.69 -7.24 27.69
C GLY A 58 13.36 -8.64 27.15
N PHE A 59 13.22 -8.75 25.82
CA PHE A 59 12.96 -10.02 25.15
C PHE A 59 14.12 -11.01 25.30
N ASP A 60 15.36 -10.55 25.09
CA ASP A 60 16.58 -11.36 25.23
C ASP A 60 16.71 -11.92 26.66
N VAL A 61 16.45 -11.09 27.67
CA VAL A 61 16.43 -11.51 29.08
C VAL A 61 15.33 -12.53 29.35
N GLY A 62 14.13 -12.33 28.80
CA GLY A 62 13.02 -13.29 28.90
C GLY A 62 13.34 -14.65 28.25
N CYS A 63 14.23 -14.68 27.25
CA CYS A 63 14.72 -15.91 26.63
C CYS A 63 15.79 -16.60 27.48
N ALA A 64 16.69 -15.84 28.12
CA ALA A 64 17.88 -16.35 28.80
C ALA A 64 17.61 -17.12 30.11
N LEU A 65 16.37 -17.13 30.62
CA LEU A 65 16.00 -17.79 31.88
C LEU A 65 16.02 -19.33 31.84
N GLU A 66 16.36 -19.98 30.73
CA GLU A 66 16.64 -21.42 30.68
C GLU A 66 17.91 -21.73 29.87
N SER A 67 18.77 -22.59 30.42
CA SER A 67 20.09 -22.92 29.89
C SER A 67 20.08 -23.81 28.64
N ASN A 68 18.98 -24.54 28.38
CA ASN A 68 18.94 -25.60 27.37
C ASN A 68 17.84 -25.35 26.31
N TRP A 69 18.12 -24.48 25.33
CA TRP A 69 17.18 -24.15 24.24
C TRP A 69 16.72 -25.37 23.41
N TRP A 70 17.52 -26.44 23.40
CA TRP A 70 17.22 -27.71 22.71
C TRP A 70 16.18 -28.58 23.44
N GLU A 71 15.83 -28.29 24.70
CA GLU A 71 14.84 -29.08 25.46
C GLU A 71 13.41 -28.53 25.34
N ARG A 72 13.22 -27.23 25.09
CA ARG A 72 11.88 -26.59 25.14
C ARG A 72 11.50 -25.73 23.93
N GLY A 73 12.33 -25.68 22.89
CA GLY A 73 12.08 -24.91 21.67
C GLY A 73 12.89 -23.63 21.63
N GLY A 74 13.61 -23.41 20.53
CA GLY A 74 14.38 -22.19 20.34
C GLY A 74 13.48 -21.00 19.99
N LEU A 75 13.66 -19.88 20.69
CA LEU A 75 13.10 -18.59 20.32
C LEU A 75 14.22 -17.75 19.68
N SER A 76 14.12 -17.45 18.39
CA SER A 76 15.10 -16.62 17.70
C SER A 76 14.41 -15.46 17.03
N VAL A 77 14.78 -14.24 17.42
CA VAL A 77 14.37 -13.01 16.74
C VAL A 77 15.61 -12.34 16.17
N PHE A 78 15.62 -12.05 14.88
CA PHE A 78 16.76 -11.43 14.20
C PHE A 78 16.45 -9.99 13.75
N PRO A 79 17.45 -9.10 13.73
CA PRO A 79 17.29 -7.74 13.24
C PRO A 79 17.13 -7.72 11.71
N LEU A 80 16.20 -6.91 11.24
CA LEU A 80 16.09 -6.47 9.85
C LEU A 80 16.33 -4.97 9.76
N PHE A 81 17.28 -4.56 8.92
CA PHE A 81 17.61 -3.16 8.72
C PHE A 81 16.75 -2.60 7.58
N SER A 82 16.07 -1.48 7.84
CA SER A 82 15.18 -0.85 6.87
C SER A 82 15.00 0.64 7.18
N THR A 83 14.20 1.33 6.37
CA THR A 83 13.55 2.60 6.71
C THR A 83 12.05 2.41 6.89
N LEU A 84 11.35 3.38 7.48
CA LEU A 84 9.89 3.34 7.64
C LEU A 84 9.18 3.14 6.28
N GLY A 85 9.63 3.84 5.24
CA GLY A 85 9.06 3.76 3.89
C GLY A 85 9.35 2.44 3.16
N SER A 86 10.45 1.76 3.46
CA SER A 86 10.87 0.52 2.78
C SER A 86 10.58 -0.77 3.56
N ALA A 87 10.08 -0.66 4.80
CA ALA A 87 9.93 -1.79 5.71
C ALA A 87 9.01 -2.91 5.19
N ARG A 88 7.94 -2.58 4.46
CA ARG A 88 7.06 -3.57 3.83
C ARG A 88 7.82 -4.40 2.78
N ALA A 89 8.56 -3.73 1.89
CA ALA A 89 9.33 -4.40 0.84
C ALA A 89 10.45 -5.27 1.43
N ALA A 90 11.12 -4.77 2.47
CA ALA A 90 12.13 -5.53 3.21
C ALA A 90 11.53 -6.79 3.87
N LEU A 91 10.34 -6.69 4.47
CA LEU A 91 9.65 -7.85 5.03
C LEU A 91 9.29 -8.87 3.95
N GLN A 92 8.74 -8.44 2.82
CA GLN A 92 8.39 -9.33 1.71
C GLN A 92 9.61 -10.03 1.13
N SER A 93 10.72 -9.31 0.98
CA SER A 93 12.01 -9.87 0.54
C SER A 93 12.55 -10.90 1.54
N GLU A 94 12.46 -10.63 2.84
CA GLU A 94 12.90 -11.61 3.86
C GLU A 94 12.02 -12.87 3.83
N LEU A 95 10.70 -12.74 3.66
CA LEU A 95 9.78 -13.89 3.56
C LEU A 95 10.06 -14.79 2.34
N GLN A 96 10.62 -14.24 1.26
CA GLN A 96 11.06 -15.03 0.10
C GLN A 96 12.37 -15.78 0.37
N SER A 97 13.21 -15.30 1.27
CA SER A 97 14.54 -15.86 1.53
C SER A 97 14.64 -16.72 2.79
N ARG A 98 13.74 -16.51 3.76
CA ARG A 98 13.71 -17.19 5.06
C ARG A 98 12.30 -17.39 5.57
N HIS A 99 12.13 -18.45 6.36
CA HIS A 99 10.89 -18.64 7.11
C HIS A 99 10.87 -17.69 8.31
N VAL A 100 9.96 -16.71 8.25
CA VAL A 100 9.66 -15.79 9.35
C VAL A 100 8.25 -16.11 9.84
N HIS A 101 8.15 -16.59 11.06
CA HIS A 101 6.88 -16.96 11.70
C HIS A 101 6.17 -15.75 12.28
N GLY A 102 6.92 -14.74 12.76
CA GLY A 102 6.31 -13.50 13.23
C GLY A 102 7.23 -12.29 13.27
N VAL A 103 6.63 -11.12 13.36
CA VAL A 103 7.28 -9.82 13.50
C VAL A 103 6.85 -9.19 14.81
N ALA A 104 7.81 -8.62 15.55
CA ALA A 104 7.57 -7.92 16.81
C ALA A 104 8.26 -6.55 16.82
N GLY A 105 7.75 -5.65 17.65
CA GLY A 105 8.28 -4.30 17.82
C GLY A 105 7.70 -3.30 16.83
N VAL A 106 8.53 -2.37 16.35
CA VAL A 106 8.06 -1.25 15.52
C VAL A 106 7.65 -1.73 14.14
N VAL A 107 6.43 -1.38 13.73
CA VAL A 107 5.88 -1.71 12.42
C VAL A 107 5.15 -0.53 11.80
N THR A 108 5.02 -0.55 10.47
CA THR A 108 4.20 0.41 9.72
C THR A 108 2.86 -0.22 9.33
N GLU A 109 1.86 0.61 9.05
CA GLU A 109 0.54 0.15 8.60
C GLU A 109 0.62 -0.71 7.32
N ALA A 110 1.57 -0.37 6.44
CA ALA A 110 1.84 -1.11 5.23
C ALA A 110 2.38 -2.53 5.50
N MET A 111 3.16 -2.74 6.57
CA MET A 111 3.67 -4.06 6.95
C MET A 111 2.55 -4.98 7.44
N LEU A 112 1.60 -4.45 8.21
CA LEU A 112 0.50 -5.23 8.79
C LEU A 112 -0.38 -5.90 7.71
N GLY A 113 -0.28 -5.48 6.44
CA GLY A 113 -0.99 -6.07 5.30
C GLY A 113 -0.20 -7.16 4.56
N VAL A 114 0.93 -7.62 5.11
CA VAL A 114 1.71 -8.73 4.55
C VAL A 114 1.18 -10.06 5.09
N GLU A 115 0.84 -10.97 4.20
CA GLU A 115 0.36 -12.32 4.53
C GLU A 115 1.51 -13.29 4.80
N GLY A 116 1.22 -14.45 5.41
CA GLY A 116 2.21 -15.50 5.68
C GLY A 116 3.11 -15.26 6.90
N VAL A 117 2.90 -14.16 7.63
CA VAL A 117 3.64 -13.79 8.84
C VAL A 117 2.69 -13.26 9.92
N ALA A 118 2.93 -13.59 11.20
CA ALA A 118 2.12 -13.09 12.31
C ALA A 118 2.75 -11.84 12.93
N PHE A 119 1.95 -10.83 13.28
CA PHE A 119 2.42 -9.66 14.03
C PHE A 119 2.02 -9.82 15.49
N LEU A 120 3.02 -9.82 16.37
CA LEU A 120 2.82 -9.95 17.80
C LEU A 120 3.03 -8.59 18.47
N ASP A 121 1.96 -8.05 19.02
CA ASP A 121 1.95 -6.77 19.72
C ASP A 121 2.63 -5.64 18.94
N PRO A 122 2.18 -5.36 17.71
CA PRO A 122 2.82 -4.36 16.85
C PRO A 122 2.80 -2.97 17.51
N LEU A 123 3.94 -2.28 17.49
CA LEU A 123 4.08 -0.91 17.96
C LEU A 123 4.13 0.04 16.76
N GLN A 124 3.09 0.84 16.60
CA GLN A 124 3.05 1.90 15.59
C GLN A 124 3.52 3.22 16.23
N LEU A 125 4.27 4.03 15.48
CA LEU A 125 4.79 5.32 15.96
C LEU A 125 3.73 6.43 15.99
N GLU A 126 2.56 6.16 15.40
CA GLU A 126 1.41 7.05 15.37
C GLU A 126 0.19 6.33 15.93
N PRO A 127 -0.78 7.07 16.51
CA PRO A 127 -2.03 6.50 17.00
C PRO A 127 -2.84 5.93 15.84
N ARG A 128 -3.12 4.64 15.89
CA ARG A 128 -3.93 3.93 14.88
C ARG A 128 -5.00 3.11 15.58
N LEU A 129 -6.16 3.06 14.95
CA LEU A 129 -7.24 2.19 15.38
C LEU A 129 -6.97 0.76 14.90
N ASN A 130 -7.25 -0.21 15.76
CA ASN A 130 -7.16 -1.62 15.45
C ASN A 130 -8.19 -1.99 14.38
N ARG A 131 -7.70 -2.39 13.22
CA ARG A 131 -8.51 -3.01 12.16
C ARG A 131 -8.32 -4.51 12.25
N PHE A 132 -9.42 -5.25 12.42
CA PHE A 132 -9.33 -6.71 12.58
C PHE A 132 -8.57 -7.35 11.41
N ARG A 133 -7.39 -7.88 11.72
CA ARG A 133 -6.53 -8.67 10.84
C ARG A 133 -6.14 -9.91 11.60
N ARG A 134 -6.48 -11.08 11.05
CA ARG A 134 -6.33 -12.36 11.75
C ARG A 134 -4.89 -12.59 12.24
N HIS A 135 -3.90 -12.32 11.39
CA HIS A 135 -2.49 -12.55 11.68
C HIS A 135 -1.86 -11.47 12.58
N VAL A 136 -2.57 -10.40 12.91
CA VAL A 136 -2.13 -9.38 13.86
C VAL A 136 -2.74 -9.73 15.21
N ILE A 137 -1.94 -9.86 16.26
CA ILE A 137 -2.40 -10.20 17.61
C ILE A 137 -2.00 -9.07 18.54
N HIS A 138 -2.94 -8.55 19.33
CA HIS A 138 -2.71 -7.49 20.32
C HIS A 138 -2.82 -8.02 21.76
N PRO A 139 -1.73 -8.55 22.35
CA PRO A 139 -1.65 -8.86 23.78
C PRO A 139 -1.74 -7.62 24.67
N SER A 140 -1.20 -6.48 24.23
CA SER A 140 -1.27 -5.20 24.97
C SER A 140 -2.54 -4.42 24.65
N PRO A 141 -2.96 -3.47 25.53
CA PRO A 141 -4.19 -2.72 25.35
C PRO A 141 -4.20 -1.94 24.05
N THR A 142 -5.19 -2.18 23.20
CA THR A 142 -5.39 -1.35 21.99
C THR A 142 -5.81 0.07 22.39
N LEU A 143 -5.63 1.05 21.50
CA LEU A 143 -6.01 2.44 21.77
C LEU A 143 -7.48 2.57 22.19
N GLU A 144 -8.36 1.77 21.57
CA GLU A 144 -9.78 1.72 21.90
C GLU A 144 -10.05 1.18 23.30
N GLN A 145 -9.34 0.13 23.72
CA GLN A 145 -9.46 -0.40 25.08
C GLN A 145 -9.00 0.63 26.11
N GLN A 146 -7.91 1.34 25.82
CA GLN A 146 -7.41 2.40 26.69
C GLN A 146 -8.44 3.54 26.81
N PHE A 147 -8.99 4.03 25.70
CA PHE A 147 -10.03 5.05 25.72
C PHE A 147 -11.30 4.60 26.45
N PHE A 148 -11.70 3.33 26.29
CA PHE A 148 -12.88 2.79 26.96
C PHE A 148 -12.70 2.80 28.48
N VAL A 149 -11.56 2.32 28.98
CA VAL A 149 -11.25 2.29 30.43
C VAL A 149 -11.03 3.70 31.00
N LEU A 150 -10.39 4.60 30.25
CA LEU A 150 -10.22 5.99 30.67
C LEU A 150 -11.55 6.76 30.70
N ALA A 151 -12.46 6.48 29.76
CA ALA A 151 -13.81 7.02 29.79
C ALA A 151 -14.64 6.49 30.97
N GLU A 152 -14.48 5.21 31.31
CA GLU A 152 -15.11 4.60 32.50
C GLU A 152 -14.61 5.26 33.80
N TYR A 153 -13.31 5.55 33.89
CA TYR A 153 -12.71 6.27 35.01
C TYR A 153 -13.25 7.70 35.14
N LEU A 154 -13.38 8.41 34.01
CA LEU A 154 -13.79 9.82 34.00
C LEU A 154 -15.28 10.06 34.24
N ARG A 155 -16.15 9.13 33.83
CA ARG A 155 -17.63 9.06 33.99
C ARG A 155 -18.38 10.40 34.17
N ASP A 156 -19.38 10.66 33.33
CA ASP A 156 -20.22 11.88 33.38
C ASP A 156 -19.46 13.22 33.20
N THR A 157 -18.21 13.16 32.74
CA THR A 157 -17.34 14.33 32.57
C THR A 157 -17.25 14.78 31.11
N GLY A 158 -17.11 16.09 30.90
CA GLY A 158 -16.89 16.68 29.58
C GLY A 158 -15.41 16.91 29.33
N VAL A 159 -14.87 16.35 28.25
CA VAL A 159 -13.43 16.23 28.02
C VAL A 159 -13.03 16.88 26.69
N HIS A 160 -11.83 17.44 26.62
CA HIS A 160 -11.22 17.95 25.39
C HIS A 160 -10.34 16.88 24.74
N ALA A 161 -10.11 16.93 23.44
CA ALA A 161 -9.15 16.04 22.76
C ALA A 161 -8.23 16.82 21.82
N VAL A 162 -6.96 16.44 21.81
CA VAL A 162 -5.95 16.87 20.85
C VAL A 162 -5.36 15.61 20.22
N VAL A 163 -5.63 15.41 18.93
CA VAL A 163 -5.23 14.19 18.24
C VAL A 163 -4.42 14.54 17.00
N ARG A 164 -3.19 14.02 16.92
CA ARG A 164 -2.31 14.16 15.76
C ARG A 164 -2.20 12.82 15.02
N GLY A 165 -2.34 12.85 13.70
CA GLY A 165 -2.14 11.70 12.83
C GLY A 165 -3.18 11.58 11.72
N GLU A 166 -2.91 10.72 10.73
CA GLU A 166 -3.79 10.56 9.56
C GLU A 166 -5.21 10.08 9.93
N GLU A 167 -5.35 9.33 11.03
CA GLU A 167 -6.64 8.82 11.52
C GLU A 167 -7.24 9.66 12.65
N ALA A 168 -6.76 10.90 12.84
CA ALA A 168 -7.13 11.72 14.00
C ALA A 168 -8.65 11.87 14.19
N ALA A 169 -9.40 12.07 13.09
CA ALA A 169 -10.86 12.17 13.13
C ALA A 169 -11.53 10.87 13.61
N ALA A 170 -11.05 9.70 13.16
CA ALA A 170 -11.58 8.41 13.57
C ALA A 170 -11.24 8.10 15.03
N VAL A 171 -10.02 8.42 15.46
CA VAL A 171 -9.57 8.29 16.86
C VAL A 171 -10.43 9.15 17.79
N ALA A 172 -10.69 10.41 17.41
CA ALA A 172 -11.58 11.30 18.17
C ALA A 172 -13.02 10.78 18.24
N GLU A 173 -13.52 10.16 17.17
CA GLU A 173 -14.86 9.55 17.15
C GLU A 173 -14.95 8.32 18.06
N VAL A 174 -13.92 7.46 18.10
CA VAL A 174 -13.88 6.35 19.06
C VAL A 174 -13.87 6.85 20.50
N LEU A 175 -13.06 7.87 20.80
CA LEU A 175 -13.05 8.51 22.11
C LEU A 175 -14.44 9.07 22.47
N ARG A 176 -15.09 9.77 21.54
CA ARG A 176 -16.46 10.28 21.74
C ARG A 176 -17.44 9.16 22.10
N ARG A 177 -17.38 8.03 21.39
CA ARG A 177 -18.23 6.85 21.66
C ARG A 177 -17.94 6.24 23.02
N SER A 178 -16.66 6.13 23.41
CA SER A 178 -16.25 5.68 24.74
C SER A 178 -16.84 6.59 25.82
N LEU A 179 -16.68 7.91 25.70
CA LEU A 179 -17.20 8.89 26.67
C LEU A 179 -18.72 8.81 26.81
N VAL A 180 -19.45 8.80 25.70
CA VAL A 180 -20.93 8.70 25.69
C VAL A 180 -21.42 7.42 26.36
N THR A 181 -20.67 6.33 26.24
CA THR A 181 -21.02 5.04 26.87
C THR A 181 -21.09 5.14 28.40
N PHE A 182 -20.30 6.04 28.99
CA PHE A 182 -20.23 6.27 30.43
C PHE A 182 -20.77 7.65 30.83
N GLY A 183 -21.72 8.19 30.07
CA GLY A 183 -22.42 9.45 30.38
C GLY A 183 -21.61 10.73 30.16
N GLY A 184 -20.33 10.61 29.77
CA GLY A 184 -19.47 11.73 29.44
C GLY A 184 -19.73 12.32 28.05
N SER A 185 -18.99 13.38 27.72
CA SER A 185 -19.09 14.05 26.41
C SER A 185 -17.74 14.59 25.93
N LEU A 186 -17.55 14.61 24.61
CA LEU A 186 -16.40 15.27 23.99
C LEU A 186 -16.75 16.74 23.72
N ARG A 187 -16.16 17.67 24.47
CA ARG A 187 -16.42 19.12 24.38
C ARG A 187 -15.81 19.75 23.15
N SER A 188 -14.57 19.39 22.85
CA SER A 188 -13.86 19.80 21.63
C SER A 188 -12.89 18.70 21.19
N ALA A 189 -12.59 18.67 19.90
CA ALA A 189 -11.56 17.82 19.33
C ALA A 189 -10.73 18.64 18.35
N THR A 190 -9.48 18.89 18.70
CA THR A 190 -8.49 19.53 17.84
C THR A 190 -7.74 18.45 17.09
N LEU A 191 -7.78 18.50 15.76
CA LEU A 191 -7.09 17.55 14.89
C LEU A 191 -5.85 18.23 14.32
N LEU A 192 -4.67 17.67 14.60
CA LEU A 192 -3.39 18.23 14.22
C LEU A 192 -2.78 17.45 13.04
N ALA A 193 -2.13 18.15 12.13
CA ALA A 193 -1.30 17.58 11.09
C ALA A 193 0.10 17.21 11.62
N GLY A 194 0.87 16.46 10.82
CA GLY A 194 2.26 16.12 11.16
C GLY A 194 3.14 17.37 11.23
N GLY A 195 3.62 17.71 12.43
CA GLY A 195 4.52 18.84 12.68
C GLY A 195 3.92 20.01 13.47
N ASP A 196 2.59 20.05 13.66
CA ASP A 196 1.94 21.14 14.40
C ASP A 196 2.29 21.11 15.90
N ALA A 197 2.42 22.27 16.55
CA ALA A 197 2.75 22.34 17.97
C ALA A 197 1.58 21.89 18.86
N LEU A 198 1.84 20.96 19.79
CA LEU A 198 0.80 20.45 20.70
C LEU A 198 0.38 21.46 21.76
N ALA A 199 1.34 22.19 22.33
CA ALA A 199 1.13 23.00 23.54
C ALA A 199 0.10 24.12 23.36
N GLU A 200 0.01 24.71 22.18
CA GLU A 200 -0.91 25.83 21.88
C GLU A 200 -2.39 25.40 21.89
N HIS A 201 -2.65 24.08 21.88
CA HIS A 201 -3.99 23.50 21.77
C HIS A 201 -4.45 22.84 23.08
N LEU A 202 -3.63 22.86 24.14
CA LEU A 202 -4.00 22.33 25.45
C LEU A 202 -4.85 23.35 26.22
N PRO A 203 -5.98 22.93 26.84
CA PRO A 203 -6.79 23.83 27.64
C PRO A 203 -6.07 24.23 28.94
N GLU A 204 -6.42 25.38 29.50
CA GLU A 204 -5.90 25.86 30.80
C GLU A 204 -6.48 25.11 32.00
N ALA A 205 -7.64 24.45 31.84
CA ALA A 205 -8.27 23.65 32.90
C ALA A 205 -9.16 22.53 32.32
N GLY A 206 -9.44 21.52 33.15
CA GLY A 206 -10.25 20.36 32.80
C GLY A 206 -9.43 19.20 32.25
N ASP A 207 -10.13 18.21 31.70
CA ASP A 207 -9.53 16.98 31.20
C ASP A 207 -9.25 17.08 29.70
N VAL A 208 -8.07 16.65 29.26
CA VAL A 208 -7.69 16.60 27.84
C VAL A 208 -7.06 15.26 27.47
N PHE A 209 -7.60 14.59 26.46
CA PHE A 209 -6.95 13.44 25.83
C PHE A 209 -5.98 13.89 24.76
N VAL A 210 -4.77 13.35 24.82
CA VAL A 210 -3.70 13.60 23.86
C VAL A 210 -3.29 12.29 23.21
N ALA A 211 -3.34 12.24 21.88
CA ALA A 211 -2.84 11.13 21.08
C ALA A 211 -2.02 11.68 19.90
N GLY A 212 -0.90 11.03 19.59
CA GLY A 212 0.06 11.46 18.57
C GLY A 212 1.20 12.33 19.10
N LEU A 213 1.68 12.04 20.31
CA LEU A 213 2.85 12.72 20.89
C LEU A 213 4.11 12.47 20.07
N ALA A 214 4.83 13.56 19.77
CA ALA A 214 6.22 13.52 19.33
C ALA A 214 7.15 13.77 20.52
N ALA A 215 8.43 13.42 20.37
CA ALA A 215 9.42 13.55 21.45
C ALA A 215 9.53 14.99 22.02
N GLY A 216 9.36 16.02 21.19
CA GLY A 216 9.37 17.42 21.63
C GLY A 216 8.14 17.85 22.42
N ASP A 217 7.01 17.16 22.27
CA ASP A 217 5.75 17.53 22.91
C ASP A 217 5.73 17.21 24.40
N VAL A 218 6.49 16.20 24.86
CA VAL A 218 6.49 15.77 26.26
C VAL A 218 6.98 16.88 27.19
N ALA A 219 8.08 17.56 26.82
CA ALA A 219 8.58 18.69 27.57
C ALA A 219 7.63 19.89 27.55
N ALA A 220 6.88 20.07 26.46
CA ALA A 220 5.90 21.14 26.35
C ALA A 220 4.65 20.87 27.19
N ALA A 221 4.14 19.63 27.16
CA ALA A 221 3.07 19.17 28.02
C ALA A 221 3.46 19.29 29.50
N ALA A 222 4.69 18.92 29.87
CA ALA A 222 5.18 19.07 31.25
C ALA A 222 5.15 20.53 31.73
N ARG A 223 5.63 21.48 30.90
CA ARG A 223 5.54 22.91 31.21
C ARG A 223 4.09 23.38 31.36
N HIS A 224 3.21 22.94 30.45
CA HIS A 224 1.80 23.33 30.46
C HIS A 224 1.05 22.81 31.69
N VAL A 225 1.28 21.56 32.08
CA VAL A 225 0.69 20.97 33.29
C VAL A 225 1.25 21.70 34.53
N ALA A 226 2.55 22.00 34.56
CA ALA A 226 3.16 22.72 35.68
C ALA A 226 2.67 24.18 35.82
N SER A 227 2.29 24.85 34.72
CA SER A 227 1.78 26.23 34.76
C SER A 227 0.28 26.33 35.05
N HIS A 228 -0.47 25.23 34.90
CA HIS A 228 -1.93 25.21 35.04
C HIS A 228 -2.36 24.09 35.99
N ASP A 229 -2.69 24.40 37.23
CA ASP A 229 -3.03 23.37 38.24
C ASP A 229 -4.36 22.64 37.97
N GLY A 230 -5.24 23.22 37.16
CA GLY A 230 -6.56 22.68 36.85
C GLY A 230 -6.64 21.69 35.69
N VAL A 231 -5.52 21.39 34.99
CA VAL A 231 -5.53 20.52 33.80
C VAL A 231 -5.06 19.10 34.10
N HIS A 232 -5.77 18.10 33.56
CA HIS A 232 -5.35 16.70 33.53
C HIS A 232 -5.12 16.25 32.09
N VAL A 233 -3.98 15.61 31.85
CA VAL A 233 -3.57 15.18 30.50
C VAL A 233 -3.58 13.66 30.43
N PHE A 234 -4.47 13.12 29.59
CA PHE A 234 -4.61 11.70 29.36
C PHE A 234 -3.84 11.28 28.11
N VAL A 235 -2.90 10.34 28.23
CA VAL A 235 -2.04 9.90 27.11
C VAL A 235 -2.20 8.41 26.84
N ALA A 236 -1.99 7.99 25.59
CA ALA A 236 -1.93 6.58 25.24
C ALA A 236 -0.69 5.92 25.88
N PHE A 237 -0.86 4.75 26.49
CA PHE A 237 0.22 4.00 27.12
C PHE A 237 1.32 3.59 26.12
N SER A 238 0.96 3.29 24.87
CA SER A 238 1.94 3.01 23.80
C SER A 238 2.86 4.22 23.60
N GLU A 239 2.31 5.43 23.54
CA GLU A 239 3.10 6.66 23.38
C GLU A 239 3.96 6.97 24.61
N PHE A 240 3.40 6.77 25.81
CA PHE A 240 4.17 6.83 27.05
C PHE A 240 5.33 5.83 27.04
N ALA A 241 5.12 4.60 26.58
CA ALA A 241 6.17 3.59 26.51
C ALA A 241 7.24 3.95 25.48
N LEU A 242 6.85 4.43 24.29
CA LEU A 242 7.75 4.90 23.23
C LEU A 242 8.61 6.09 23.68
N LEU A 243 8.05 7.00 24.47
CA LEU A 243 8.66 8.25 24.93
C LEU A 243 9.03 8.23 26.43
N HIS A 244 9.17 7.05 27.02
CA HIS A 244 9.38 6.90 28.47
C HIS A 244 10.57 7.71 28.98
N ALA A 245 11.68 7.71 28.24
CA ALA A 245 12.87 8.50 28.59
C ALA A 245 12.59 10.01 28.61
N ASP A 246 11.77 10.51 27.68
CA ASP A 246 11.38 11.92 27.59
C ASP A 246 10.44 12.29 28.76
N PHE A 247 9.53 11.39 29.14
CA PHE A 247 8.67 11.58 30.32
C PHE A 247 9.47 11.57 31.64
N VAL A 248 10.41 10.64 31.80
CA VAL A 248 11.30 10.60 32.97
C VAL A 248 12.16 11.85 33.03
N ALA A 249 12.70 12.33 31.91
CA ALA A 249 13.48 13.57 31.86
C ALA A 249 12.64 14.81 32.21
N ALA A 250 11.39 14.87 31.74
CA ALA A 250 10.52 16.03 31.97
C ALA A 250 9.89 16.07 33.38
N PHE A 251 9.57 14.91 33.97
CA PHE A 251 8.82 14.83 35.23
C PHE A 251 9.63 14.25 36.42
N GLY A 252 10.72 13.53 36.16
CA GLY A 252 11.49 12.80 37.19
C GLY A 252 12.24 13.69 38.19
N GLY A 253 12.46 14.97 37.87
CA GLY A 253 13.14 15.94 38.75
C GLY A 253 12.27 16.59 39.83
N GLY A 254 11.05 16.09 40.06
CA GLY A 254 10.09 16.73 40.98
C GLY A 254 9.30 17.87 40.34
N ALA A 255 9.18 17.87 39.01
CA ALA A 255 8.27 18.78 38.33
C ALA A 255 6.83 18.51 38.79
N GLY A 256 6.13 19.56 39.22
CA GLY A 256 4.74 19.46 39.65
C GLY A 256 3.83 18.98 38.51
N GLY A 257 2.81 18.18 38.84
CA GLY A 257 1.78 17.75 37.89
C GLY A 257 1.92 16.35 37.31
N ALA A 258 2.91 15.55 37.73
CA ALA A 258 3.00 14.13 37.34
C ALA A 258 1.79 13.29 37.82
N ASP A 259 1.12 13.72 38.87
CA ASP A 259 -0.15 13.19 39.37
C ASP A 259 -1.31 13.43 38.40
N ARG A 260 -1.21 14.47 37.55
CA ARG A 260 -2.24 14.89 36.59
C ARG A 260 -2.02 14.41 35.17
N VAL A 261 -0.92 13.71 34.89
CA VAL A 261 -0.72 12.98 33.64
C VAL A 261 -1.16 11.53 33.84
N VAL A 262 -2.12 11.05 33.06
CA VAL A 262 -2.83 9.79 33.31
C VAL A 262 -2.84 8.90 32.07
N PHE A 263 -2.70 7.58 32.26
CA PHE A 263 -2.80 6.59 31.18
C PHE A 263 -3.36 5.26 31.69
N ALA A 264 -3.81 4.41 30.77
CA ALA A 264 -4.34 3.08 31.07
C ALA A 264 -3.36 1.98 30.62
N THR A 265 -3.01 1.06 31.52
CA THR A 265 -2.07 -0.04 31.24
C THR A 265 -2.51 -1.35 31.87
N SER A 266 -2.20 -2.47 31.21
CA SER A 266 -2.34 -3.82 31.75
C SER A 266 -1.04 -4.38 32.31
N LEU A 267 0.07 -3.63 32.25
CA LEU A 267 1.35 -4.09 32.77
C LEU A 267 1.40 -3.99 34.30
N PRO A 268 2.07 -4.93 34.97
CA PRO A 268 2.47 -4.73 36.36
C PRO A 268 3.57 -3.66 36.45
N HIS A 269 3.85 -3.17 37.65
CA HIS A 269 4.81 -2.10 37.85
C HIS A 269 6.26 -2.57 37.61
N TRP A 270 6.92 -1.98 36.63
CA TRP A 270 8.28 -2.36 36.18
C TRP A 270 9.41 -1.88 37.11
N GLY A 271 9.12 -1.02 38.08
CA GLY A 271 10.09 -0.50 39.05
C GLY A 271 9.77 -0.79 40.52
N ASP A 272 8.84 -1.72 40.82
CA ASP A 272 8.42 -1.99 42.19
C ASP A 272 9.44 -2.89 42.91
N ALA A 273 9.96 -2.49 44.06
CA ALA A 273 10.91 -3.31 44.80
C ALA A 273 10.28 -4.57 45.41
N ASN A 274 8.97 -4.56 45.69
CA ASN A 274 8.24 -5.67 46.30
C ASN A 274 7.01 -6.04 45.45
N PRO A 275 7.22 -6.54 44.23
CA PRO A 275 6.14 -6.79 43.28
C PRO A 275 5.22 -7.92 43.78
N THR A 276 3.91 -7.65 43.80
CA THR A 276 2.89 -8.69 44.00
C THR A 276 2.77 -9.59 42.76
N SER A 277 2.99 -9.01 41.57
CA SER A 277 2.99 -9.71 40.29
C SER A 277 4.17 -10.67 40.15
N GLU A 278 3.89 -11.90 39.76
CA GLU A 278 4.92 -12.91 39.48
C GLU A 278 5.76 -12.53 38.25
N THR A 279 5.11 -12.02 37.21
CA THR A 279 5.78 -11.52 35.99
C THR A 279 6.75 -10.38 36.31
N ALA A 280 6.33 -9.39 37.12
CA ALA A 280 7.22 -8.30 37.52
C ALA A 280 8.39 -8.79 38.38
N ARG A 281 8.15 -9.73 39.29
CA ARG A 281 9.21 -10.31 40.16
C ARG A 281 10.34 -10.93 39.36
N GLU A 282 10.00 -11.75 38.37
CA GLU A 282 11.02 -12.35 37.51
C GLU A 282 11.71 -11.35 36.59
N PHE A 283 10.95 -10.39 36.03
CA PHE A 283 11.54 -9.32 35.24
C PHE A 283 12.60 -8.54 36.02
N LEU A 284 12.29 -8.16 37.26
CA LEU A 284 13.19 -7.41 38.14
C LEU A 284 14.42 -8.21 38.58
N ALA A 285 14.24 -9.52 38.80
CA ALA A 285 15.35 -10.42 39.08
C ALA A 285 16.28 -10.55 37.87
N ALA A 286 15.72 -10.56 36.66
CA ALA A 286 16.47 -10.73 35.42
C ALA A 286 17.06 -9.41 34.89
N VAL A 287 16.51 -8.25 35.27
CA VAL A 287 16.99 -6.90 34.94
C VAL A 287 17.35 -6.15 36.24
N PRO A 288 18.52 -6.46 36.85
CA PRO A 288 18.91 -5.89 38.12
C PRO A 288 19.22 -4.39 38.03
N ASN A 289 19.63 -3.88 36.88
CA ASN A 289 19.92 -2.45 36.70
C ASN A 289 18.63 -1.64 36.58
N ALA A 290 18.38 -0.72 37.52
CA ALA A 290 17.18 0.11 37.54
C ALA A 290 17.01 0.99 36.29
N THR A 291 18.10 1.44 35.66
CA THR A 291 18.00 2.30 34.45
C THR A 291 17.54 1.54 33.21
N GLN A 292 17.58 0.20 33.24
CA GLN A 292 17.13 -0.67 32.15
C GLN A 292 15.69 -1.17 32.37
N ARG A 293 15.07 -0.84 33.51
CA ARG A 293 13.69 -1.22 33.84
C ARG A 293 12.73 -0.22 33.22
N THR A 294 12.38 -0.44 31.97
CA THR A 294 11.44 0.40 31.21
C THR A 294 10.14 -0.37 30.91
N PRO A 295 9.03 0.32 30.62
CA PRO A 295 7.80 -0.34 30.16
C PRO A 295 8.05 -1.17 28.90
N LEU A 296 8.86 -0.68 27.95
CA LEU A 296 9.24 -1.43 26.74
C LEU A 296 10.03 -2.70 27.06
N ALA A 297 11.00 -2.64 27.98
CA ALA A 297 11.72 -3.83 28.41
C ALA A 297 10.79 -4.87 29.05
N LEU A 298 9.83 -4.43 29.88
CA LEU A 298 8.84 -5.33 30.45
C LEU A 298 7.89 -5.93 29.39
N MET A 299 7.48 -5.14 28.38
CA MET A 299 6.70 -5.64 27.25
C MET A 299 7.46 -6.71 26.46
N GLY A 300 8.75 -6.47 26.17
CA GLY A 300 9.61 -7.45 25.50
C GLY A 300 9.77 -8.73 26.30
N PHE A 301 9.97 -8.60 27.62
CA PHE A 301 10.03 -9.74 28.53
C PHE A 301 8.72 -10.52 28.55
N ALA A 302 7.57 -9.85 28.68
CA ALA A 302 6.26 -10.48 28.67
C ALA A 302 5.96 -11.19 27.33
N ALA A 303 6.34 -10.60 26.20
CA ALA A 303 6.22 -11.22 24.88
C ALA A 303 7.05 -12.50 24.76
N ALA A 304 8.28 -12.51 25.28
CA ALA A 304 9.12 -13.71 25.33
C ALA A 304 8.47 -14.80 26.20
N GLN A 305 7.97 -14.46 27.39
CA GLN A 305 7.27 -15.41 28.28
C GLN A 305 5.99 -15.97 27.64
N LEU A 306 5.26 -15.13 26.91
CA LEU A 306 4.08 -15.55 26.14
C LEU A 306 4.43 -16.59 25.10
N LEU A 307 5.42 -16.32 24.25
CA LEU A 307 5.84 -17.27 23.23
C LEU A 307 6.37 -18.56 23.85
N ARG A 308 7.14 -18.48 24.94
CA ARG A 308 7.64 -19.66 25.65
C ARG A 308 6.53 -20.52 26.26
N THR A 309 5.40 -19.92 26.61
CA THR A 309 4.25 -20.67 27.13
C THR A 309 3.47 -21.35 26.00
N ILE A 310 3.43 -20.74 24.81
CA ILE A 310 2.63 -21.19 23.68
C ILE A 310 3.36 -22.23 22.83
N LEU A 311 4.62 -21.97 22.47
CA LEU A 311 5.36 -22.77 21.48
C LEU A 311 5.49 -24.26 21.84
N PRO A 312 5.73 -24.66 23.10
CA PRO A 312 5.78 -26.09 23.47
C PRO A 312 4.45 -26.83 23.26
N ARG A 313 3.33 -26.11 23.10
CA ARG A 313 2.00 -26.68 22.86
C ARG A 313 1.68 -26.82 21.37
N MET A 314 2.68 -26.59 20.49
CA MET A 314 2.50 -26.60 19.05
C MET A 314 3.39 -27.68 18.40
N ASP A 315 2.80 -28.59 17.64
CA ASP A 315 3.58 -29.64 16.92
C ASP A 315 4.47 -29.05 15.81
N LYS A 316 4.04 -27.93 15.21
CA LYS A 316 4.81 -27.16 14.24
C LYS A 316 4.53 -25.68 14.48
N VAL A 317 5.56 -24.86 14.33
CA VAL A 317 5.47 -23.40 14.44
C VAL A 317 5.27 -22.80 13.04
N GLY A 318 4.38 -21.82 12.96
CA GLY A 318 4.02 -21.13 11.72
C GLY A 318 3.08 -19.96 12.03
N ALA A 319 3.05 -18.95 11.17
CA ALA A 319 2.23 -17.75 11.36
C ALA A 319 0.74 -18.08 11.55
N GLU A 320 0.17 -18.89 10.64
CA GLU A 320 -1.23 -19.33 10.74
C GLU A 320 -1.51 -20.15 12.01
N ARG A 321 -0.59 -21.03 12.39
CA ARG A 321 -0.74 -21.86 13.60
C ARG A 321 -0.67 -21.02 14.87
N LEU A 322 0.14 -19.97 14.87
CA LEU A 322 0.26 -19.04 15.97
C LEU A 322 -1.04 -18.23 16.12
N ALA A 323 -1.57 -17.70 15.01
CA ALA A 323 -2.87 -17.03 15.01
C ALA A 323 -3.99 -17.99 15.46
N ASP A 324 -4.04 -19.21 14.89
CA ASP A 324 -4.98 -20.28 15.29
C ASP A 324 -4.97 -20.53 16.80
N PHE A 325 -3.78 -20.55 17.41
CA PHE A 325 -3.66 -20.77 18.85
C PHE A 325 -4.41 -19.70 19.63
N PHE A 326 -4.24 -18.42 19.30
CA PHE A 326 -4.93 -17.34 20.01
C PHE A 326 -6.46 -17.37 19.81
N TYR A 327 -6.94 -17.66 18.60
CA TYR A 327 -8.38 -17.65 18.32
C TYR A 327 -9.12 -18.93 18.73
N LYS A 328 -8.43 -20.06 18.89
CA LYS A 328 -9.04 -21.32 19.36
C LYS A 328 -9.07 -21.43 20.89
N ASN A 329 -8.14 -20.78 21.58
CA ASN A 329 -8.12 -20.76 23.03
C ASN A 329 -8.94 -19.58 23.56
N VAL A 330 -9.73 -19.82 24.60
CA VAL A 330 -10.57 -18.78 25.23
C VAL A 330 -9.72 -17.68 25.84
N ALA A 331 -8.63 -18.04 26.51
CA ALA A 331 -7.64 -17.10 27.02
C ALA A 331 -6.30 -17.80 27.22
N VAL A 332 -5.21 -17.04 27.22
CA VAL A 332 -3.85 -17.52 27.48
C VAL A 332 -3.38 -16.90 28.79
N THR A 333 -3.21 -17.73 29.82
CA THR A 333 -2.63 -17.29 31.09
C THR A 333 -1.14 -17.57 31.08
N VAL A 334 -0.34 -16.54 31.31
CA VAL A 334 1.10 -16.64 31.53
C VAL A 334 1.37 -16.09 32.91
N LYS A 335 1.62 -17.00 33.85
CA LYS A 335 1.76 -16.69 35.27
C LYS A 335 0.51 -15.95 35.78
N ASP A 336 0.65 -14.69 36.13
CA ASP A 336 -0.41 -13.82 36.64
C ASP A 336 -1.04 -12.91 35.58
N VAL A 337 -0.55 -12.93 34.33
CA VAL A 337 -1.08 -12.14 33.22
C VAL A 337 -2.02 -12.98 32.36
N LEU A 338 -3.20 -12.43 32.06
CA LEU A 338 -4.24 -13.07 31.26
C LEU A 338 -4.42 -12.33 29.93
N TYR A 339 -4.27 -13.06 28.82
CA TYR A 339 -4.47 -12.55 27.47
C TYR A 339 -5.73 -13.15 26.82
N GLY A 340 -6.57 -12.32 26.22
CA GLY A 340 -7.81 -12.71 25.54
C GLY A 340 -9.08 -12.38 26.35
N SER A 341 -10.27 -12.71 25.85
CA SER A 341 -10.55 -13.62 24.73
C SER A 341 -10.40 -13.00 23.34
N PHE A 342 -9.91 -13.81 22.39
CA PHE A 342 -9.86 -13.48 20.98
C PHE A 342 -11.02 -14.15 20.23
N VAL A 343 -11.64 -13.45 19.29
CA VAL A 343 -12.75 -13.98 18.47
C VAL A 343 -12.40 -13.87 17.00
N ASN A 344 -12.46 -14.99 16.29
CA ASN A 344 -12.19 -15.02 14.86
C ASN A 344 -13.38 -14.46 14.08
N GLY A 345 -13.16 -13.41 13.28
CA GLY A 345 -14.21 -12.75 12.51
C GLY A 345 -14.92 -13.64 11.47
N THR A 346 -14.30 -14.75 11.06
CA THR A 346 -14.93 -15.73 10.14
C THR A 346 -16.13 -16.47 10.76
N ALA A 347 -16.19 -16.58 12.09
CA ALA A 347 -17.34 -17.17 12.78
C ALA A 347 -18.60 -16.28 12.73
N CYS A 348 -18.47 -15.03 12.27
CA CYS A 348 -19.52 -14.02 12.33
C CYS A 348 -20.30 -13.82 11.03
N ALA A 349 -20.04 -14.61 9.98
CA ALA A 349 -20.66 -14.44 8.66
C ALA A 349 -22.20 -14.56 8.65
N ALA A 350 -22.84 -14.96 9.76
CA ALA A 350 -24.29 -15.01 9.89
C ALA A 350 -24.96 -13.70 10.36
N ALA A 351 -24.22 -12.66 10.81
CA ALA A 351 -24.84 -11.62 11.66
C ALA A 351 -24.66 -10.13 11.30
N ALA A 352 -23.91 -9.69 10.28
CA ALA A 352 -23.81 -8.24 10.04
C ALA A 352 -23.56 -7.82 8.59
N ALA A 353 -24.63 -7.32 7.94
CA ALA A 353 -24.54 -6.40 6.83
C ALA A 353 -24.03 -5.04 7.35
N GLY A 354 -22.75 -4.73 7.14
CA GLY A 354 -22.17 -3.46 7.61
C GLY A 354 -20.64 -3.31 7.62
N GLY A 355 -19.87 -4.21 7.00
CA GLY A 355 -18.45 -4.00 6.71
C GLY A 355 -17.45 -4.07 7.89
N ALA A 356 -17.90 -4.00 9.15
CA ALA A 356 -17.07 -4.30 10.32
C ALA A 356 -17.22 -5.79 10.69
N GLY A 357 -16.23 -6.62 10.34
CA GLY A 357 -16.24 -8.03 10.73
C GLY A 357 -16.30 -8.18 12.26
N CYS A 358 -17.04 -9.16 12.80
CA CYS A 358 -17.23 -9.33 14.25
C CYS A 358 -16.03 -9.97 14.99
N GLY A 359 -14.85 -9.97 14.35
CA GLY A 359 -13.63 -10.45 14.98
C GLY A 359 -13.18 -9.54 16.12
N LYS A 360 -12.89 -10.12 17.30
CA LYS A 360 -12.38 -9.40 18.47
C LYS A 360 -10.89 -9.71 18.62
N ASN A 361 -10.07 -8.67 18.61
CA ASN A 361 -8.63 -8.78 18.81
C ASN A 361 -8.16 -7.77 19.88
N HIS A 362 -8.80 -7.84 21.03
CA HIS A 362 -8.56 -7.01 22.21
C HIS A 362 -8.01 -7.92 23.31
N GLY A 363 -6.72 -8.27 23.20
CA GLY A 363 -6.12 -9.30 24.03
C GLY A 363 -5.79 -8.87 25.46
N ALA A 364 -5.72 -7.56 25.75
CA ALA A 364 -5.41 -7.12 27.10
C ALA A 364 -6.61 -7.23 28.04
N THR A 365 -6.36 -7.79 29.22
CA THR A 365 -7.30 -7.81 30.35
C THR A 365 -6.72 -7.07 31.54
N ARG A 366 -7.53 -6.85 32.57
CA ARG A 366 -7.08 -6.25 33.85
C ARG A 366 -6.33 -4.93 33.65
N ILE A 367 -6.88 -4.06 32.81
CA ILE A 367 -6.36 -2.74 32.50
C ILE A 367 -6.67 -1.81 33.68
N SER A 368 -5.66 -1.16 34.23
CA SER A 368 -5.76 -0.21 35.33
C SER A 368 -5.38 1.20 34.89
N VAL A 369 -5.85 2.21 35.62
CA VAL A 369 -5.54 3.63 35.31
C VAL A 369 -4.50 4.14 36.30
N TRP A 370 -3.39 4.64 35.77
CA TRP A 370 -2.24 5.12 36.53
C TRP A 370 -1.99 6.59 36.26
N SER A 371 -1.53 7.31 37.28
CA SER A 371 -0.84 8.59 37.08
C SER A 371 0.61 8.34 36.67
N LEU A 372 1.24 9.33 36.04
CA LEU A 372 2.67 9.30 35.78
C LEU A 372 3.46 9.28 37.10
N ALA A 373 2.97 9.92 38.16
CA ALA A 373 3.52 9.80 39.50
C ALA A 373 3.60 8.34 39.99
N ARG A 374 2.59 7.51 39.69
CA ARG A 374 2.62 6.06 39.95
C ARG A 374 3.69 5.35 39.16
N ALA A 375 3.83 5.68 37.88
CA ALA A 375 4.81 5.05 37.00
C ALA A 375 6.26 5.33 37.44
N LEU A 376 6.51 6.52 38.00
CA LEU A 376 7.81 6.96 38.50
C LEU A 376 8.08 6.49 39.94
N ASN A 377 7.03 6.36 40.77
CA ASN A 377 7.15 5.95 42.16
C ASN A 377 6.17 4.81 42.50
N PRO A 378 6.69 3.61 42.82
CA PRO A 378 5.86 2.46 43.09
C PRO A 378 4.95 2.58 44.32
N ALA A 379 5.22 3.54 45.22
CA ALA A 379 4.46 3.74 46.46
C ALA A 379 3.13 4.49 46.25
N VAL A 380 2.98 5.22 45.14
CA VAL A 380 1.72 5.90 44.81
C VAL A 380 0.65 4.83 44.51
N PRO A 381 -0.63 5.00 44.90
CA PRO A 381 -1.68 4.04 44.56
C PRO A 381 -2.12 4.16 43.08
N VAL A 382 -2.83 3.14 42.58
CA VAL A 382 -3.50 3.22 41.27
C VAL A 382 -4.71 4.15 41.35
N LEU A 383 -5.01 4.90 40.28
CA LEU A 383 -6.17 5.79 40.23
C LEU A 383 -7.48 5.02 40.03
N HIS A 384 -7.44 3.97 39.21
CA HIS A 384 -8.56 3.07 38.98
C HIS A 384 -8.08 1.61 39.02
N PRO A 385 -8.78 0.72 39.74
CA PRO A 385 -8.42 -0.69 39.79
C PRO A 385 -8.49 -1.36 38.41
N ALA A 386 -7.84 -2.52 38.30
CA ALA A 386 -7.77 -3.27 37.07
C ALA A 386 -9.15 -3.83 36.65
N VAL A 387 -9.62 -3.46 35.45
CA VAL A 387 -10.87 -3.90 34.85
C VAL A 387 -10.65 -4.56 33.49
N THR A 388 -11.55 -5.43 33.07
CA THR A 388 -11.52 -6.00 31.71
C THR A 388 -12.70 -5.41 30.92
N PRO A 389 -12.46 -4.53 29.94
CA PRO A 389 -13.53 -3.79 29.28
C PRO A 389 -14.36 -4.71 28.39
N THR A 390 -15.68 -4.50 28.36
CA THR A 390 -16.61 -5.25 27.49
C THR A 390 -16.44 -4.88 26.01
N MET A 391 -15.94 -3.67 25.74
CA MET A 391 -15.88 -3.05 24.40
C MET A 391 -17.24 -2.92 23.72
N GLU A 392 -18.31 -2.86 24.51
CA GLU A 392 -19.67 -2.59 24.04
C GLU A 392 -19.99 -1.12 24.21
N TYR A 393 -20.03 -0.40 23.09
CA TYR A 393 -20.40 1.00 23.07
C TYR A 393 -21.91 1.15 23.22
N ALA A 394 -22.34 2.15 24.00
CA ALA A 394 -23.74 2.53 24.04
C ALA A 394 -24.20 2.82 22.61
N LYS A 395 -25.27 2.13 22.18
CA LYS A 395 -25.94 2.49 20.93
C LYS A 395 -26.34 3.94 21.08
N PRO A 396 -26.01 4.83 20.13
CA PRO A 396 -26.53 6.18 20.20
C PRO A 396 -28.03 6.02 20.35
N VAL A 397 -28.59 6.53 21.45
CA VAL A 397 -30.04 6.70 21.54
C VAL A 397 -30.34 7.50 20.31
N ALA A 398 -30.93 6.86 19.30
CA ALA A 398 -31.45 7.57 18.15
C ALA A 398 -32.43 8.53 18.79
N ARG A 399 -32.00 9.79 18.98
CA ARG A 399 -32.90 10.85 19.41
C ARG A 399 -33.92 10.85 18.30
N GLY A 400 -35.06 10.21 18.58
CA GLY A 400 -36.15 10.10 17.63
C GLY A 400 -36.40 11.51 17.10
N LEU A 401 -36.63 11.60 15.79
CA LEU A 401 -36.99 12.86 15.14
C LEU A 401 -38.02 13.55 16.03
N THR A 402 -37.71 14.78 16.44
CA THR A 402 -38.66 15.56 17.24
C THR A 402 -39.99 15.62 16.49
N ARG A 403 -41.15 15.66 17.17
CA ARG A 403 -42.47 15.70 16.49
C ARG A 403 -42.54 16.67 15.29
N PRO A 404 -41.92 17.86 15.32
CA PRO A 404 -41.87 18.76 14.15
C PRO A 404 -41.06 18.19 12.97
N GLN A 405 -39.94 17.52 13.23
CA GLN A 405 -39.10 16.90 12.21
C GLN A 405 -39.77 15.66 11.60
N LEU A 406 -40.52 14.88 12.38
CA LEU A 406 -41.32 13.77 11.86
C LEU A 406 -42.41 14.26 10.89
N ILE A 407 -43.10 15.35 11.24
CA ILE A 407 -44.07 16.01 10.36
C ILE A 407 -43.38 16.52 9.09
N GLY A 408 -42.20 17.13 9.22
CA GLY A 408 -41.40 17.57 8.08
C GLY A 408 -40.99 16.44 7.13
N VAL A 409 -40.60 15.28 7.66
CA VAL A 409 -40.24 14.10 6.85
C VAL A 409 -41.46 13.49 6.17
N VAL A 410 -42.62 13.44 6.83
CA VAL A 410 -43.86 12.93 6.21
C VAL A 410 -44.34 13.85 5.11
N VAL A 411 -44.39 15.16 5.36
CA VAL A 411 -44.80 16.16 4.36
C VAL A 411 -43.79 16.21 3.21
N GLY A 412 -42.49 16.21 3.51
CA GLY A 412 -41.43 16.16 2.50
C GLY A 412 -41.44 14.87 1.69
N GLY A 413 -41.80 13.73 2.29
CA GLY A 413 -41.95 12.45 1.61
C GLY A 413 -43.15 12.42 0.67
N VAL A 414 -44.28 13.01 1.05
CA VAL A 414 -45.48 13.11 0.19
C VAL A 414 -45.23 14.07 -0.97
N VAL A 415 -44.65 15.25 -0.71
CA VAL A 415 -44.31 16.23 -1.75
C VAL A 415 -43.22 15.69 -2.68
N GLY A 416 -42.19 15.06 -2.12
CA GLY A 416 -41.13 14.40 -2.88
C GLY A 416 -41.64 13.23 -3.71
N GLY A 417 -42.58 12.44 -3.17
CA GLY A 417 -43.25 11.35 -3.89
C GLY A 417 -44.08 11.85 -5.07
N LEU A 418 -44.85 12.93 -4.89
CA LEU A 418 -45.62 13.56 -5.97
C LEU A 418 -44.71 14.18 -7.05
N LEU A 419 -43.60 14.80 -6.65
CA LEU A 419 -42.57 15.27 -7.58
C LEU A 419 -41.89 14.12 -8.33
N LEU A 420 -41.60 13.00 -7.67
CA LEU A 420 -41.04 11.81 -8.29
C LEU A 420 -41.99 11.18 -9.30
N VAL A 421 -43.31 11.15 -9.02
CA VAL A 421 -44.31 10.68 -9.99
C VAL A 421 -44.41 11.63 -11.18
N GLY A 422 -44.34 12.95 -10.96
CA GLY A 422 -44.30 13.94 -12.03
C GLY A 422 -43.03 13.84 -12.89
N VAL A 423 -41.86 13.67 -12.26
CA VAL A 423 -40.56 13.49 -12.92
C VAL A 423 -40.48 12.14 -13.62
N ALA A 424 -41.03 11.07 -13.04
CA ALA A 424 -41.11 9.76 -13.68
C ALA A 424 -42.03 9.79 -14.91
N ALA A 425 -43.16 10.50 -14.86
CA ALA A 425 -44.03 10.70 -16.02
C ALA A 425 -43.35 11.55 -17.11
N LEU A 426 -42.52 12.52 -16.74
CA LEU A 426 -41.71 13.33 -17.66
C LEU A 426 -40.54 12.51 -18.26
N LEU A 427 -39.83 11.75 -17.42
CA LEU A 427 -38.74 10.85 -17.83
C LEU A 427 -39.25 9.69 -18.68
N LEU A 428 -40.44 9.12 -18.43
CA LEU A 428 -41.03 8.11 -19.32
C LEU A 428 -41.44 8.70 -20.68
N ARG A 429 -41.65 10.02 -20.78
CA ARG A 429 -41.84 10.74 -22.04
C ARG A 429 -40.51 11.03 -22.75
N PHE A 430 -39.43 11.29 -22.02
CA PHE A 430 -38.09 11.56 -22.58
C PHE A 430 -37.22 10.29 -22.82
N CYS A 431 -37.42 9.21 -22.08
CA CYS A 431 -36.75 7.91 -22.21
C CYS A 431 -37.43 7.00 -23.24
N ARG A 432 -38.36 7.54 -24.02
CA ARG A 432 -38.97 6.85 -25.17
C ARG A 432 -38.17 7.04 -26.47
N ASP A 433 -36.90 7.45 -26.36
CA ASP A 433 -35.89 7.19 -27.40
C ASP A 433 -35.30 5.80 -27.19
N SER A 434 -36.07 4.78 -27.56
CA SER A 434 -35.44 3.51 -27.91
C SER A 434 -34.51 3.78 -29.08
N ARG A 435 -33.22 3.51 -28.91
CA ARG A 435 -32.20 3.60 -29.97
C ARG A 435 -32.78 3.10 -31.30
N ASP A 436 -32.86 3.96 -32.32
CA ASP A 436 -33.49 3.62 -33.59
C ASP A 436 -32.67 2.55 -34.32
N ASN A 437 -33.13 1.31 -34.21
CA ASN A 437 -32.51 0.14 -34.84
C ASN A 437 -33.10 -0.17 -36.22
N ALA A 438 -33.93 0.70 -36.81
CA ALA A 438 -34.53 0.44 -38.12
C ALA A 438 -33.45 0.21 -39.20
N ASN A 439 -32.37 0.98 -39.12
CA ASN A 439 -31.30 1.01 -40.12
C ASN A 439 -30.15 0.03 -39.85
N ALA A 440 -30.10 -0.63 -38.69
CA ALA A 440 -29.07 -1.64 -38.39
C ALA A 440 -29.16 -2.82 -39.39
N PRO A 441 -28.05 -3.23 -40.04
CA PRO A 441 -27.93 -4.56 -40.64
C PRO A 441 -28.14 -5.66 -39.60
N LYS A 442 -29.05 -6.61 -39.89
CA LYS A 442 -29.48 -7.64 -38.92
C LYS A 442 -29.32 -9.06 -39.43
N GLU A 443 -29.27 -9.23 -40.74
CA GLU A 443 -29.19 -10.55 -41.37
C GLU A 443 -27.75 -11.06 -41.35
N PRO A 444 -27.43 -12.17 -40.65
CA PRO A 444 -26.06 -12.64 -40.51
C PRO A 444 -25.42 -13.13 -41.81
N THR A 445 -26.23 -13.45 -42.82
CA THR A 445 -25.77 -13.94 -44.13
C THR A 445 -25.44 -12.83 -45.11
N ASP A 446 -25.94 -11.62 -44.88
CA ASP A 446 -25.75 -10.50 -45.79
C ASP A 446 -24.44 -9.77 -45.45
N PRO A 447 -23.66 -9.34 -46.45
CA PRO A 447 -22.46 -8.57 -46.20
C PRO A 447 -22.82 -7.21 -45.60
N VAL A 448 -22.12 -6.84 -44.52
CA VAL A 448 -22.25 -5.56 -43.86
C VAL A 448 -21.09 -4.66 -44.28
N THR A 449 -21.38 -3.41 -44.62
CA THR A 449 -20.35 -2.40 -44.82
C THR A 449 -20.10 -1.64 -43.53
N LEU A 450 -18.88 -1.76 -43.01
CA LEU A 450 -18.44 -1.07 -41.81
C LEU A 450 -17.53 0.10 -42.19
N VAL A 451 -17.82 1.26 -41.59
CA VAL A 451 -17.04 2.49 -41.70
C VAL A 451 -16.50 2.82 -40.32
N PHE A 452 -15.18 2.97 -40.24
CA PHE A 452 -14.50 3.54 -39.08
C PHE A 452 -14.03 4.94 -39.42
N THR A 453 -14.21 5.87 -38.50
CA THR A 453 -13.70 7.23 -38.60
C THR A 453 -12.91 7.58 -37.35
N ASP A 454 -11.92 8.46 -37.48
CA ASP A 454 -11.25 9.06 -36.34
C ASP A 454 -10.65 10.42 -36.72
N ILE A 455 -10.46 11.33 -35.76
CA ILE A 455 -9.81 12.62 -36.04
C ILE A 455 -8.30 12.43 -36.02
N GLU A 456 -7.63 12.92 -37.05
CA GLU A 456 -6.17 12.91 -37.10
C GLU A 456 -5.57 13.77 -36.00
N SER A 457 -4.59 13.20 -35.29
CA SER A 457 -3.82 13.89 -34.24
C SER A 457 -4.69 14.51 -33.15
N SER A 458 -5.84 13.88 -32.82
CA SER A 458 -6.80 14.41 -31.86
C SER A 458 -6.17 14.66 -30.48
N THR A 459 -5.33 13.77 -29.97
CA THR A 459 -4.59 13.98 -28.71
C THR A 459 -3.69 15.23 -28.75
N ALA A 460 -3.01 15.48 -29.86
CA ALA A 460 -2.16 16.66 -30.02
C ALA A 460 -2.99 17.95 -30.15
N LEU A 461 -4.15 17.88 -30.82
CA LEU A 461 -5.10 18.99 -30.86
C LEU A 461 -5.72 19.29 -29.49
N TRP A 462 -6.02 18.27 -28.69
CA TRP A 462 -6.47 18.43 -27.30
C TRP A 462 -5.41 19.11 -26.43
N ALA A 463 -4.12 18.83 -26.67
CA ALA A 463 -3.02 19.50 -25.97
C ALA A 463 -2.80 20.95 -26.44
N ALA A 464 -2.95 21.22 -27.74
CA ALA A 464 -2.68 22.54 -28.33
C ALA A 464 -3.87 23.52 -28.23
N CYS A 465 -5.10 23.02 -28.29
CA CYS A 465 -6.33 23.81 -28.43
C CYS A 465 -7.48 23.26 -27.57
N SER A 466 -7.22 22.99 -26.29
CA SER A 466 -8.17 22.33 -25.36
C SER A 466 -9.53 23.03 -25.26
N GLU A 467 -9.55 24.37 -25.25
CA GLU A 467 -10.79 25.16 -25.14
C GLU A 467 -11.68 25.04 -26.39
N LEU A 468 -11.09 24.90 -27.58
CA LEU A 468 -11.81 24.80 -28.86
C LEU A 468 -12.23 23.36 -29.19
N MET A 469 -11.46 22.38 -28.73
CA MET A 469 -11.68 20.98 -29.08
C MET A 469 -13.00 20.41 -28.58
N SER A 470 -13.49 20.88 -27.42
CA SER A 470 -14.79 20.43 -26.89
C SER A 470 -15.94 20.74 -27.85
N ASP A 471 -16.02 21.99 -28.32
CA ASP A 471 -17.06 22.43 -29.25
C ASP A 471 -16.84 21.88 -30.66
N ALA A 472 -15.59 21.77 -31.10
CA ALA A 472 -15.24 21.19 -32.39
C ALA A 472 -15.62 19.71 -32.48
N VAL A 473 -15.32 18.91 -31.44
CA VAL A 473 -15.71 17.48 -31.39
C VAL A 473 -17.22 17.32 -31.29
N ALA A 474 -17.91 18.17 -30.51
CA ALA A 474 -19.37 18.16 -30.44
C ALA A 474 -20.02 18.46 -31.81
N THR A 475 -19.43 19.39 -32.56
CA THR A 475 -19.86 19.73 -33.92
C THR A 475 -19.56 18.59 -34.90
N HIS A 476 -18.37 17.98 -34.81
CA HIS A 476 -18.01 16.77 -35.55
C HIS A 476 -19.04 15.65 -35.33
N HIS A 477 -19.43 15.37 -34.09
CA HIS A 477 -20.46 14.37 -33.76
C HIS A 477 -21.81 14.71 -34.41
N ARG A 478 -22.23 15.97 -34.34
CA ARG A 478 -23.51 16.42 -34.90
C ARG A 478 -23.55 16.23 -36.42
N LEU A 479 -22.48 16.61 -37.12
CA LEU A 479 -22.39 16.50 -38.58
C LEU A 479 -22.39 15.03 -39.03
N ILE A 480 -21.60 14.17 -38.37
CA ILE A 480 -21.55 12.74 -38.70
C ILE A 480 -22.91 12.08 -38.45
N ARG A 481 -23.56 12.35 -37.31
CA ARG A 481 -24.89 11.81 -37.01
C ARG A 481 -25.96 12.24 -38.00
N ALA A 482 -25.92 13.50 -38.46
CA ALA A 482 -26.81 13.97 -39.51
C ALA A 482 -26.63 13.21 -40.83
N LEU A 483 -25.38 12.88 -41.19
CA LEU A 483 -25.07 12.08 -42.38
C LEU A 483 -25.47 10.62 -42.22
N ILE A 484 -25.25 10.02 -41.04
CA ILE A 484 -25.72 8.65 -40.71
C ILE A 484 -27.24 8.57 -40.93
N ALA A 485 -28.00 9.54 -40.41
CA ALA A 485 -29.44 9.59 -40.59
C ALA A 485 -29.84 9.80 -42.06
N LYS A 486 -29.19 10.73 -42.78
CA LYS A 486 -29.46 11.04 -44.19
C LYS A 486 -29.29 9.82 -45.10
N TYR A 487 -28.22 9.06 -44.90
CA TYR A 487 -27.89 7.87 -45.70
C TYR A 487 -28.48 6.58 -45.14
N ARG A 488 -29.30 6.66 -44.10
CA ARG A 488 -29.94 5.51 -43.43
C ARG A 488 -28.92 4.44 -43.02
N CYS A 489 -27.76 4.88 -42.54
CA CYS A 489 -26.78 4.02 -41.88
C CYS A 489 -27.07 3.96 -40.37
N TYR A 490 -26.30 3.15 -39.65
CA TYR A 490 -26.50 2.87 -38.24
C TYR A 490 -25.24 3.19 -37.41
N GLU A 491 -25.38 4.04 -36.39
CA GLU A 491 -24.32 4.31 -35.41
C GLU A 491 -24.19 3.12 -34.45
N VAL A 492 -23.13 2.33 -34.61
CA VAL A 492 -22.84 1.15 -33.78
C VAL A 492 -22.35 1.57 -32.41
N LYS A 493 -21.31 2.42 -32.38
CA LYS A 493 -20.74 3.01 -31.17
C LYS A 493 -19.85 4.19 -31.53
N THR A 494 -19.62 5.03 -30.52
CA THR A 494 -18.67 6.14 -30.57
C THR A 494 -17.71 5.96 -29.39
N VAL A 495 -16.40 5.99 -29.65
CA VAL A 495 -15.35 5.87 -28.61
C VAL A 495 -14.45 7.09 -28.75
N GLY A 496 -14.57 8.03 -27.81
CA GLY A 496 -13.95 9.34 -27.95
C GLY A 496 -14.51 10.09 -29.15
N ASP A 497 -13.64 10.38 -30.11
CA ASP A 497 -13.89 10.99 -31.41
C ASP A 497 -14.00 9.98 -32.56
N SER A 498 -13.82 8.68 -32.28
CA SER A 498 -13.95 7.63 -33.30
C SER A 498 -15.39 7.13 -33.43
N PHE A 499 -15.90 7.03 -34.67
CA PHE A 499 -17.19 6.40 -34.97
C PHE A 499 -17.01 5.03 -35.61
N MET A 500 -17.85 4.10 -35.20
CA MET A 500 -18.12 2.87 -35.92
C MET A 500 -19.55 2.92 -36.48
N ILE A 501 -19.66 2.88 -37.81
CA ILE A 501 -20.93 3.00 -38.54
C ILE A 501 -21.14 1.74 -39.38
N ALA A 502 -22.35 1.19 -39.33
CA ALA A 502 -22.76 0.06 -40.16
C ALA A 502 -23.78 0.50 -41.21
N CYS A 503 -23.57 0.12 -42.46
CA CYS A 503 -24.48 0.41 -43.56
C CYS A 503 -24.91 -0.90 -44.24
N LYS A 504 -26.20 -1.00 -44.59
CA LYS A 504 -26.74 -2.12 -45.38
C LYS A 504 -26.31 -2.06 -46.85
N SER A 505 -25.96 -0.87 -47.33
CA SER A 505 -25.51 -0.63 -48.70
C SER A 505 -24.10 -0.04 -48.70
N VAL A 506 -23.23 -0.64 -49.51
CA VAL A 506 -21.86 -0.17 -49.74
C VAL A 506 -21.88 1.21 -50.39
N PHE A 507 -22.81 1.44 -51.33
CA PHE A 507 -22.93 2.71 -52.02
C PHE A 507 -23.37 3.84 -51.08
N ALA A 508 -24.34 3.56 -50.19
CA ALA A 508 -24.72 4.51 -49.14
C ALA A 508 -23.53 4.85 -48.23
N SER A 509 -22.69 3.87 -47.90
CA SER A 509 -21.46 4.13 -47.12
C SER A 509 -20.47 5.03 -47.88
N ALA A 510 -20.27 4.79 -49.19
CA ALA A 510 -19.37 5.58 -50.02
C ALA A 510 -19.86 7.04 -50.17
N GLN A 511 -21.18 7.23 -50.30
CA GLN A 511 -21.80 8.56 -50.34
C GLN A 511 -21.68 9.27 -48.99
N LEU A 512 -21.92 8.57 -47.88
CA LEU A 512 -21.78 9.10 -46.53
C LEU A 512 -20.37 9.62 -46.28
N VAL A 513 -19.34 8.81 -46.55
CA VAL A 513 -17.94 9.19 -46.28
C VAL A 513 -17.44 10.26 -47.25
N ARG A 514 -17.96 10.29 -48.49
CA ARG A 514 -17.69 11.38 -49.43
C ARG A 514 -18.26 12.70 -48.93
N GLU A 515 -19.54 12.71 -48.57
CA GLU A 515 -20.19 13.92 -48.10
C GLU A 515 -19.64 14.36 -46.74
N LEU A 516 -19.21 13.43 -45.88
CA LEU A 516 -18.51 13.73 -44.63
C LEU A 516 -17.30 14.63 -44.90
N GLN A 517 -16.41 14.25 -45.81
CA GLN A 517 -15.24 15.06 -46.13
C GLN A 517 -15.63 16.43 -46.71
N GLN A 518 -16.65 16.49 -47.56
CA GLN A 518 -17.10 17.74 -48.19
C GLN A 518 -17.77 18.70 -47.21
N VAL A 519 -18.61 18.18 -46.31
CA VAL A 519 -19.30 18.97 -45.28
C VAL A 519 -18.28 19.54 -44.31
N PHE A 520 -17.29 18.75 -43.90
CA PHE A 520 -16.24 19.21 -42.99
C PHE A 520 -15.41 20.36 -43.56
N VAL A 521 -15.09 20.30 -44.87
CA VAL A 521 -14.39 21.42 -45.56
C VAL A 521 -15.24 22.66 -45.66
N ARG A 522 -16.55 22.52 -45.93
CA ARG A 522 -17.45 23.66 -46.10
C ARG A 522 -17.95 24.26 -44.79
N HIS A 523 -17.78 23.55 -43.68
CA HIS A 523 -18.27 23.98 -42.39
C HIS A 523 -17.46 25.17 -41.86
N ASP A 524 -18.16 26.18 -41.34
CA ASP A 524 -17.51 27.28 -40.65
C ASP A 524 -17.19 26.85 -39.20
N TRP A 525 -15.93 26.49 -38.97
CA TRP A 525 -15.44 26.10 -37.64
C TRP A 525 -15.26 27.30 -36.69
N GLY A 526 -15.45 28.54 -37.16
CA GLY A 526 -15.32 29.75 -36.37
C GLY A 526 -13.89 30.07 -35.92
N THR A 527 -12.90 29.27 -36.34
CA THR A 527 -11.50 29.41 -35.95
C THR A 527 -10.57 28.85 -37.03
N GLY A 528 -9.43 29.51 -37.24
CA GLY A 528 -8.33 29.00 -38.07
C GLY A 528 -7.26 28.25 -37.28
N ALA A 529 -7.39 28.18 -35.95
CA ALA A 529 -6.37 27.62 -35.05
C ALA A 529 -6.17 26.10 -35.27
N LEU A 530 -7.24 25.38 -35.62
CA LEU A 530 -7.17 23.95 -35.93
C LEU A 530 -6.31 23.69 -37.17
N ASP A 531 -6.51 24.48 -38.22
CA ASP A 531 -5.72 24.39 -39.45
C ASP A 531 -4.25 24.77 -39.23
N GLU A 532 -4.01 25.81 -38.44
CA GLU A 532 -2.64 26.23 -38.07
C GLU A 532 -1.91 25.13 -37.29
N ALA A 533 -2.58 24.49 -36.33
CA ALA A 533 -2.03 23.37 -35.57
C ALA A 533 -1.65 22.20 -36.48
N TYR A 534 -2.50 21.80 -37.42
CA TYR A 534 -2.18 20.74 -38.38
C TYR A 534 -0.97 21.07 -39.26
N ARG A 535 -0.87 22.30 -39.77
CA ARG A 535 0.29 22.72 -40.56
C ARG A 535 1.57 22.66 -39.74
N LYS A 536 1.53 23.11 -38.49
CA LYS A 536 2.67 23.03 -37.56
C LYS A 536 3.08 21.58 -37.28
N PHE A 537 2.12 20.67 -37.14
CA PHE A 537 2.42 19.24 -36.96
C PHE A 537 3.10 18.63 -38.20
N GLU A 538 2.68 19.02 -39.40
CA GLU A 538 3.33 18.58 -40.64
C GLU A 538 4.75 19.14 -40.77
N GLU A 539 4.97 20.41 -40.40
CA GLU A 539 6.31 21.03 -40.41
C GLU A 539 7.24 20.37 -39.40
N GLY A 540 6.79 20.19 -38.15
CA GLY A 540 7.59 19.50 -37.13
C GLY A 540 7.96 18.08 -37.56
N ARG A 541 7.02 17.35 -38.17
CA ARG A 541 7.32 16.01 -38.70
C ARG A 541 8.35 16.03 -39.83
N ALA A 542 8.32 17.04 -40.70
CA ALA A 542 9.32 17.18 -41.77
C ALA A 542 10.73 17.50 -41.24
N GLU A 543 10.84 18.13 -40.06
CA GLU A 543 12.12 18.35 -39.38
C GLU A 543 12.65 17.07 -38.72
N GLU A 544 11.78 16.30 -38.06
CA GLU A 544 12.13 15.05 -37.38
C GLU A 544 12.48 13.93 -38.38
N ASP A 545 11.66 13.74 -39.41
CA ASP A 545 11.77 12.66 -40.42
C ASP A 545 12.63 13.09 -41.62
N ALA A 546 13.60 14.01 -41.44
CA ALA A 546 14.47 14.50 -42.53
C ALA A 546 15.27 13.39 -43.25
N LYS A 547 15.37 12.20 -42.65
CA LYS A 547 15.99 10.99 -43.23
C LYS A 547 15.07 10.18 -44.15
N GLU A 548 13.75 10.36 -44.09
CA GLU A 548 12.75 9.54 -44.80
C GLU A 548 12.00 10.29 -45.93
N GLU A 549 12.50 11.47 -46.34
CA GLU A 549 11.95 12.27 -47.44
C GLU A 549 10.44 12.60 -47.27
N TYR A 550 10.00 12.85 -46.03
CA TYR A 550 8.64 13.28 -45.75
C TYR A 550 8.41 14.72 -46.25
N VAL A 551 7.47 14.89 -47.19
CA VAL A 551 7.05 16.21 -47.71
C VAL A 551 5.70 16.60 -47.11
N PRO A 552 5.60 17.74 -46.39
CA PRO A 552 4.32 18.26 -45.88
C PRO A 552 3.27 18.41 -46.98
N PRO A 553 2.16 17.65 -46.93
CA PRO A 553 1.15 17.69 -47.98
C PRO A 553 0.35 19.00 -48.02
N THR A 554 0.22 19.71 -46.89
CA THR A 554 -0.64 20.89 -46.79
C THR A 554 0.05 22.13 -46.22
N ALA A 555 1.07 21.98 -45.37
CA ALA A 555 1.68 23.12 -44.68
C ALA A 555 2.29 24.17 -45.61
N ARG A 556 2.85 23.74 -46.76
CA ARG A 556 3.53 24.61 -47.72
C ARG A 556 2.63 25.07 -48.88
N LEU A 557 1.31 24.85 -48.79
CA LEU A 557 0.36 25.34 -49.79
C LEU A 557 0.08 26.83 -49.59
N ASP A 558 -0.16 27.54 -50.69
CA ASP A 558 -0.66 28.92 -50.62
C ASP A 558 -2.00 28.98 -49.87
N ALA A 559 -2.22 30.06 -49.10
CA ALA A 559 -3.40 30.19 -48.23
C ALA A 559 -4.74 30.19 -49.00
N ALA A 560 -4.77 30.60 -50.27
CA ALA A 560 -5.96 30.50 -51.11
C ALA A 560 -6.21 29.06 -51.57
N VAL A 561 -5.14 28.31 -51.90
CA VAL A 561 -5.22 26.90 -52.31
C VAL A 561 -5.57 26.02 -51.11
N TYR A 562 -4.98 26.27 -49.94
CA TYR A 562 -5.26 25.52 -48.71
C TYR A 562 -6.75 25.54 -48.38
N ARG A 563 -7.37 26.73 -48.34
CA ARG A 563 -8.79 26.92 -47.97
C ARG A 563 -9.78 26.27 -48.94
N GLN A 564 -9.38 25.97 -50.17
CA GLN A 564 -10.24 25.26 -51.13
C GLN A 564 -10.37 23.77 -50.81
N HIS A 565 -9.36 23.18 -50.15
CA HIS A 565 -9.25 21.73 -49.95
C HIS A 565 -9.25 21.31 -48.48
N TRP A 566 -8.87 22.21 -47.56
CA TRP A 566 -8.66 21.94 -46.14
C TRP A 566 -9.25 23.04 -45.26
N ASN A 567 -9.98 22.63 -44.23
CA ASN A 567 -10.60 23.51 -43.24
C ASN A 567 -11.03 22.67 -42.01
N GLY A 568 -10.60 23.07 -40.82
CA GLY A 568 -10.98 22.48 -39.54
C GLY A 568 -10.49 21.04 -39.29
N LEU A 569 -11.33 20.25 -38.61
CA LEU A 569 -10.97 18.89 -38.16
C LEU A 569 -10.78 17.93 -39.34
N ARG A 570 -9.64 17.22 -39.35
CA ARG A 570 -9.29 16.27 -40.41
C ARG A 570 -9.64 14.85 -40.00
N VAL A 571 -10.70 14.30 -40.57
CA VAL A 571 -11.19 12.95 -40.25
C VAL A 571 -10.59 11.94 -41.22
N ARG A 572 -9.94 10.89 -40.71
CA ARG A 572 -9.52 9.73 -41.50
C ARG A 572 -10.62 8.66 -41.48
N VAL A 573 -10.79 7.96 -42.59
CA VAL A 573 -11.91 7.02 -42.76
C VAL A 573 -11.47 5.73 -43.44
N GLY A 574 -11.86 4.59 -42.88
CA GLY A 574 -11.66 3.26 -43.45
C GLY A 574 -12.98 2.53 -43.66
N VAL A 575 -13.13 1.91 -44.84
CA VAL A 575 -14.36 1.23 -45.26
C VAL A 575 -14.05 -0.19 -45.75
N HIS A 576 -14.74 -1.16 -45.15
CA HIS A 576 -14.65 -2.56 -45.54
C HIS A 576 -16.03 -3.21 -45.58
N THR A 577 -16.20 -4.21 -46.44
CA THR A 577 -17.45 -4.94 -46.62
C THR A 577 -17.18 -6.43 -46.55
N GLY A 578 -17.97 -7.14 -45.75
CA GLY A 578 -17.85 -8.57 -45.53
C GLY A 578 -18.94 -9.08 -44.58
N VAL A 579 -18.95 -10.38 -44.33
CA VAL A 579 -19.89 -11.00 -43.37
C VAL A 579 -19.42 -10.72 -41.95
N CYS A 580 -20.34 -10.41 -41.04
CA CYS A 580 -20.06 -10.08 -39.63
C CYS A 580 -20.80 -11.04 -38.69
N ASP A 581 -20.23 -11.24 -37.50
CA ASP A 581 -20.98 -11.78 -36.36
C ASP A 581 -21.81 -10.65 -35.74
N ILE A 582 -23.11 -10.65 -36.04
CA ILE A 582 -24.06 -9.61 -35.62
C ILE A 582 -24.66 -10.00 -34.27
N ARG A 583 -24.47 -9.17 -33.25
CA ARG A 583 -25.00 -9.41 -31.90
C ARG A 583 -25.86 -8.26 -31.43
N ARG A 584 -26.96 -8.58 -30.76
CA ARG A 584 -27.81 -7.58 -30.10
C ARG A 584 -27.46 -7.52 -28.63
N ASP A 585 -27.15 -6.33 -28.13
CA ASP A 585 -26.89 -6.08 -26.72
C ASP A 585 -28.22 -5.90 -25.97
N GLU A 586 -28.41 -6.69 -24.90
CA GLU A 586 -29.63 -6.67 -24.09
C GLU A 586 -29.78 -5.40 -23.24
N VAL A 587 -28.66 -4.74 -22.89
CA VAL A 587 -28.61 -3.55 -22.04
C VAL A 587 -28.79 -2.29 -22.89
N THR A 588 -27.97 -2.11 -23.93
CA THR A 588 -28.05 -0.92 -24.78
C THR A 588 -29.15 -1.00 -25.85
N LYS A 589 -29.78 -2.18 -25.99
CA LYS A 589 -30.78 -2.52 -27.02
C LYS A 589 -30.29 -2.32 -28.46
N GLY A 590 -29.01 -2.04 -28.69
CA GLY A 590 -28.39 -1.83 -30.01
C GLY A 590 -27.81 -3.10 -30.63
N TYR A 591 -27.34 -2.99 -31.87
CA TYR A 591 -26.62 -4.05 -32.58
C TYR A 591 -25.13 -3.74 -32.64
N ASP A 592 -24.29 -4.74 -32.48
CA ASP A 592 -22.83 -4.68 -32.58
C ASP A 592 -22.32 -5.72 -33.58
N TYR A 593 -21.16 -5.45 -34.19
CA TYR A 593 -20.62 -6.23 -35.31
C TYR A 593 -19.20 -6.69 -34.98
N TYR A 594 -18.99 -7.99 -34.91
CA TYR A 594 -17.71 -8.60 -34.57
C TYR A 594 -17.15 -9.44 -35.73
N GLY A 595 -15.89 -9.83 -35.59
CA GLY A 595 -15.19 -10.70 -36.53
C GLY A 595 -14.23 -9.97 -37.47
N ASP A 596 -13.71 -10.70 -38.45
CA ASP A 596 -12.65 -10.23 -39.34
C ASP A 596 -13.03 -8.99 -40.14
N THR A 597 -14.31 -8.85 -40.51
CA THR A 597 -14.82 -7.68 -41.24
C THR A 597 -14.69 -6.40 -40.41
N ALA A 598 -15.02 -6.43 -39.11
CA ALA A 598 -14.87 -5.27 -38.22
C ALA A 598 -13.40 -4.93 -38.00
N ASN A 599 -12.57 -5.95 -37.76
CA ASN A 599 -11.12 -5.79 -37.58
C ASN A 599 -10.46 -5.20 -38.84
N MET A 600 -10.87 -5.65 -40.03
CA MET A 600 -10.35 -5.15 -41.30
C MET A 600 -10.75 -3.70 -41.56
N ALA A 601 -11.99 -3.33 -41.27
CA ALA A 601 -12.47 -1.96 -41.40
C ALA A 601 -11.68 -1.00 -40.49
N ALA A 602 -11.49 -1.36 -39.22
CA ALA A 602 -10.71 -0.58 -38.26
C ALA A 602 -9.24 -0.45 -38.70
N ARG A 603 -8.59 -1.54 -39.10
CA ARG A 603 -7.18 -1.49 -39.58
C ARG A 603 -7.01 -0.69 -40.87
N THR A 604 -8.03 -0.64 -41.71
CA THR A 604 -8.04 0.19 -42.92
C THR A 604 -8.10 1.68 -42.56
N GLU A 605 -8.84 2.05 -41.52
CA GLU A 605 -8.90 3.44 -41.04
C GLU A 605 -7.57 3.90 -40.42
N VAL A 606 -6.96 3.06 -39.57
CA VAL A 606 -5.73 3.41 -38.82
C VAL A 606 -4.57 3.83 -39.72
N VAL A 607 -4.44 3.22 -40.91
CA VAL A 607 -3.35 3.54 -41.85
C VAL A 607 -3.61 4.80 -42.69
N GLY A 608 -4.83 5.36 -42.63
CA GLY A 608 -5.22 6.55 -43.38
C GLY A 608 -4.70 7.84 -42.77
N ASN A 609 -4.49 8.85 -43.61
CA ASN A 609 -4.19 10.22 -43.19
C ASN A 609 -5.49 11.00 -42.94
N GLY A 610 -5.40 12.09 -42.16
CA GLY A 610 -6.53 12.99 -41.94
C GLY A 610 -7.09 13.53 -43.24
N GLY A 611 -8.41 13.46 -43.41
CA GLY A 611 -9.10 13.85 -44.63
C GLY A 611 -9.09 12.79 -45.75
N GLN A 612 -8.43 11.65 -45.53
CA GLN A 612 -8.33 10.54 -46.48
C GLN A 612 -9.42 9.50 -46.21
N VAL A 613 -9.98 8.95 -47.30
CA VAL A 613 -10.95 7.85 -47.24
C VAL A 613 -10.38 6.64 -47.99
N LEU A 614 -10.28 5.52 -47.28
CA LEU A 614 -9.73 4.27 -47.79
C LEU A 614 -10.82 3.20 -47.91
N LEU A 615 -10.97 2.67 -49.12
CA LEU A 615 -11.83 1.53 -49.44
C LEU A 615 -10.94 0.30 -49.65
N THR A 616 -11.25 -0.78 -48.95
CA THR A 616 -10.67 -2.09 -49.31
C THR A 616 -11.20 -2.53 -50.68
N ARG A 617 -10.45 -3.38 -51.40
CA ARG A 617 -10.88 -3.97 -52.68
C ARG A 617 -12.21 -4.70 -52.53
N ALA A 618 -12.45 -5.35 -51.39
CA ALA A 618 -13.72 -5.99 -51.10
C ALA A 618 -14.88 -4.98 -51.11
N ALA A 619 -14.75 -3.84 -50.42
CA ALA A 619 -15.75 -2.78 -50.46
C ALA A 619 -15.94 -2.21 -51.87
N TYR A 620 -14.84 -1.89 -52.57
CA TYR A 620 -14.92 -1.34 -53.93
C TYR A 620 -15.59 -2.30 -54.94
N MET A 621 -15.28 -3.60 -54.85
CA MET A 621 -15.88 -4.63 -55.72
C MET A 621 -17.32 -4.97 -55.35
N SER A 622 -17.76 -4.63 -54.13
CA SER A 622 -19.15 -4.81 -53.69
C SER A 622 -20.10 -3.74 -54.23
N LEU A 623 -19.58 -2.65 -54.81
CA LEU A 623 -20.36 -1.70 -55.59
C LEU A 623 -20.78 -2.35 -56.92
N SER A 624 -21.95 -2.00 -57.45
CA SER A 624 -22.33 -2.36 -58.82
C SER A 624 -21.52 -1.57 -59.85
N THR A 625 -21.56 -1.99 -61.12
CA THR A 625 -20.84 -1.29 -62.21
C THR A 625 -21.32 0.16 -62.36
N ALA A 626 -22.64 0.41 -62.29
CA ALA A 626 -23.21 1.75 -62.38
C ALA A 626 -22.89 2.64 -61.15
N GLU A 627 -22.70 2.04 -59.98
CA GLU A 627 -22.29 2.78 -58.77
C GLU A 627 -20.80 3.13 -58.81
N ARG A 628 -19.94 2.25 -59.35
CA ARG A 628 -18.51 2.55 -59.53
C ARG A 628 -18.27 3.73 -60.47
N GLU A 629 -19.13 3.94 -61.46
CA GLU A 629 -19.06 5.11 -62.35
C GLU A 629 -19.34 6.44 -61.62
N GLN A 630 -20.04 6.40 -60.49
CA GLN A 630 -20.40 7.58 -59.69
C GLN A 630 -19.40 7.88 -58.55
N VAL A 631 -18.37 7.05 -58.42
CA VAL A 631 -17.44 7.05 -57.29
C VAL A 631 -16.03 7.11 -57.85
N GLU A 632 -15.41 8.29 -57.78
CA GLU A 632 -14.04 8.51 -58.25
C GLU A 632 -13.03 7.96 -57.23
N VAL A 633 -12.20 7.03 -57.69
CA VAL A 633 -11.29 6.28 -56.82
C VAL A 633 -9.91 6.16 -57.47
N THR A 634 -8.87 6.43 -56.70
CA THR A 634 -7.47 6.19 -57.05
C THR A 634 -6.99 4.86 -56.44
N SER A 635 -6.47 3.93 -57.25
CA SER A 635 -5.92 2.67 -56.74
C SER A 635 -4.58 2.90 -56.03
N LEU A 636 -4.43 2.38 -54.80
CA LEU A 636 -3.20 2.46 -54.00
C LEU A 636 -2.39 1.15 -54.01
N GLY A 637 -2.85 0.13 -54.74
CA GLY A 637 -2.18 -1.18 -54.79
C GLY A 637 -2.43 -2.03 -53.55
N ALA A 638 -1.57 -3.02 -53.33
CA ALA A 638 -1.70 -3.96 -52.23
C ALA A 638 -0.89 -3.49 -51.01
N VAL A 639 -1.57 -3.29 -49.87
CA VAL A 639 -1.00 -2.76 -48.64
C VAL A 639 -0.96 -3.86 -47.58
N ALA A 640 0.21 -4.10 -46.99
CA ALA A 640 0.36 -5.04 -45.90
C ALA A 640 -0.15 -4.42 -44.60
N LEU A 641 -1.19 -5.00 -44.01
CA LEU A 641 -1.72 -4.59 -42.70
C LEU A 641 -1.21 -5.54 -41.61
N ARG A 642 -0.80 -5.00 -40.46
CA ARG A 642 -0.30 -5.82 -39.33
C ARG A 642 -1.34 -6.88 -38.93
N VAL A 643 -0.89 -8.12 -38.73
CA VAL A 643 -1.73 -9.28 -38.34
C VAL A 643 -2.80 -9.65 -39.40
N VAL A 644 -2.72 -9.14 -40.63
CA VAL A 644 -3.52 -9.63 -41.77
C VAL A 644 -2.59 -10.47 -42.65
N PRO A 645 -2.91 -11.76 -42.90
CA PRO A 645 -1.96 -12.69 -43.52
C PRO A 645 -1.67 -12.41 -45.00
N ARG A 646 -2.50 -11.61 -45.69
CA ARG A 646 -2.32 -11.25 -47.10
C ARG A 646 -2.41 -9.72 -47.27
N PRO A 647 -1.57 -9.12 -48.14
CA PRO A 647 -1.71 -7.73 -48.53
C PRO A 647 -3.12 -7.44 -49.05
N VAL A 648 -3.72 -6.36 -48.57
CA VAL A 648 -5.09 -5.97 -48.89
C VAL A 648 -5.04 -4.94 -50.02
N GLY A 649 -5.72 -5.21 -51.13
CA GLY A 649 -5.89 -4.21 -52.17
C GLY A 649 -6.64 -3.00 -51.62
N MET A 650 -6.06 -1.81 -51.75
CA MET A 650 -6.64 -0.57 -51.25
C MET A 650 -6.89 0.41 -52.38
N CYS A 651 -7.95 1.18 -52.23
CA CYS A 651 -8.29 2.25 -53.13
C CYS A 651 -8.69 3.49 -52.32
N ARG A 652 -8.18 4.65 -52.70
CA ARG A 652 -8.52 5.94 -52.09
C ARG A 652 -9.74 6.52 -52.79
N LEU A 653 -10.77 6.84 -52.03
CA LEU A 653 -11.91 7.59 -52.55
C LEU A 653 -11.56 9.09 -52.59
N ASP A 654 -11.64 9.70 -53.77
CA ASP A 654 -11.31 11.11 -53.98
C ASP A 654 -12.52 11.99 -53.63
N ALA A 655 -12.81 12.10 -52.33
CA ALA A 655 -14.01 12.77 -51.82
C ALA A 655 -14.02 14.30 -52.01
N VAL A 656 -12.84 14.92 -51.92
CA VAL A 656 -12.60 16.34 -52.19
C VAL A 656 -11.48 16.41 -53.23
N LEU A 657 -11.83 16.82 -54.44
CA LEU A 657 -10.90 16.90 -55.56
C LEU A 657 -9.74 17.86 -55.24
N GLY A 658 -8.52 17.47 -55.62
CA GLY A 658 -7.30 18.25 -55.41
C GLY A 658 -6.56 17.99 -54.10
N ARG A 659 -7.09 17.17 -53.18
CA ARG A 659 -6.36 16.79 -51.96
C ARG A 659 -5.19 15.85 -52.26
N THR A 660 -4.03 16.19 -51.73
CA THR A 660 -2.83 15.36 -51.67
C THR A 660 -2.63 14.83 -50.24
N PHE A 661 -2.04 13.65 -50.11
CA PHE A 661 -1.82 12.99 -48.82
C PHE A 661 -0.39 12.45 -48.76
N ALA A 662 0.14 12.33 -47.54
CA ALA A 662 1.39 11.61 -47.30
C ALA A 662 1.23 10.10 -47.53
N ALA A 663 2.33 9.36 -47.39
CA ALA A 663 2.30 7.89 -47.39
C ALA A 663 1.34 7.34 -46.31
N LEU A 664 0.88 6.10 -46.49
CA LEU A 664 0.05 5.41 -45.50
C LEU A 664 0.83 5.18 -44.21
N ARG A 665 0.15 5.23 -43.06
CA ARG A 665 0.76 5.22 -41.73
C ARG A 665 0.94 3.79 -41.22
N LEU A 666 2.05 3.14 -41.57
CA LEU A 666 2.29 1.73 -41.24
C LEU A 666 2.94 1.50 -39.85
N ASP A 667 3.55 2.53 -39.24
CA ASP A 667 4.48 2.36 -38.09
C ASP A 667 3.90 2.57 -36.67
N ARG A 668 2.60 2.87 -36.53
CA ARG A 668 2.03 3.28 -35.23
C ARG A 668 1.48 2.12 -34.39
N LEU A 669 2.32 1.38 -33.66
CA LEU A 669 1.89 0.53 -32.52
C LEU A 669 3.03 0.35 -31.46
N MET A 670 3.12 1.31 -30.52
CA MET A 670 3.74 1.37 -29.15
C MET A 670 5.25 1.09 -28.90
N PRO A 671 5.94 1.84 -28.00
CA PRO A 671 7.36 1.71 -27.65
C PRO A 671 7.66 0.84 -26.41
N GLU A 672 8.86 0.23 -26.38
CA GLU A 672 9.44 -0.57 -25.29
C GLU A 672 10.04 0.30 -24.15
N LEU A 673 10.03 -0.22 -22.91
CA LEU A 673 10.58 0.40 -21.69
C LEU A 673 12.01 -0.10 -21.42
N ASP A 674 12.98 0.80 -21.38
CA ASP A 674 14.36 0.50 -20.95
C ASP A 674 14.61 0.85 -19.48
N ALA A 675 15.45 0.03 -18.85
CA ALA A 675 15.86 0.10 -17.46
C ALA A 675 17.29 0.63 -17.31
N SER A 676 17.46 1.78 -16.66
CA SER A 676 18.70 2.15 -15.97
C SER A 676 18.43 3.27 -14.99
N ASP A 677 18.78 3.07 -13.71
CA ASP A 677 19.48 4.09 -12.91
C ASP A 677 19.88 3.50 -11.55
N CYS A 678 21.19 3.46 -11.30
CA CYS A 678 21.78 3.23 -10.00
C CYS A 678 22.88 4.29 -9.80
N ASP A 679 22.56 5.40 -9.13
CA ASP A 679 23.58 6.24 -8.49
C ASP A 679 23.00 6.89 -7.23
N GLY A 680 23.71 6.73 -6.11
CA GLY A 680 23.30 7.26 -4.82
C GLY A 680 24.46 7.25 -3.83
N ASN A 681 25.00 8.44 -3.59
CA ASN A 681 26.27 8.75 -2.94
C ASN A 681 26.34 8.39 -1.44
N SER A 682 27.55 8.06 -0.99
CA SER A 682 27.89 7.63 0.37
C SER A 682 28.51 8.76 1.20
N SER A 683 27.78 9.29 2.18
CA SER A 683 28.37 10.03 3.31
C SER A 683 27.30 10.26 4.37
N ASP A 684 27.19 9.38 5.38
CA ASP A 684 26.54 9.70 6.68
C ASP A 684 26.71 8.62 7.79
N PHE A 685 27.48 7.55 7.57
CA PHE A 685 27.47 6.38 8.46
C PHE A 685 28.42 6.42 9.68
N PHE A 686 29.01 7.57 10.03
CA PHE A 686 30.07 7.63 11.05
C PHE A 686 29.59 7.69 12.52
N PHE A 687 28.28 7.78 12.80
CA PHE A 687 27.81 8.11 14.15
C PHE A 687 27.43 6.91 15.04
N ALA A 688 27.12 5.73 14.47
CA ALA A 688 26.51 4.62 15.22
C ALA A 688 27.47 3.70 16.00
N ALA A 689 28.79 3.86 15.85
CA ALA A 689 29.76 2.87 16.35
C ALA A 689 30.21 3.06 17.82
N ARG A 690 29.67 4.03 18.56
CA ARG A 690 30.27 4.47 19.84
C ARG A 690 29.67 3.88 21.13
N PHE A 691 28.61 3.06 21.07
CA PHE A 691 27.86 2.64 22.28
C PHE A 691 27.53 1.15 22.42
N MET A 692 28.37 0.22 21.93
CA MET A 692 28.11 -1.23 22.13
C MET A 692 29.23 -1.94 22.90
N THR A 693 28.85 -2.75 23.89
CA THR A 693 29.77 -3.57 24.69
C THR A 693 30.18 -4.86 23.97
N PRO A 694 31.35 -5.47 24.33
CA PRO A 694 32.06 -6.43 23.47
C PRO A 694 31.39 -7.79 23.14
N PRO A 695 30.56 -8.44 23.99
CA PRO A 695 30.08 -9.80 23.68
C PRO A 695 29.01 -9.84 22.58
N SER A 696 28.24 -8.75 22.43
CA SER A 696 27.07 -8.69 21.53
C SER A 696 27.43 -8.32 20.08
N PHE A 697 28.67 -7.89 19.84
CA PHE A 697 29.13 -7.39 18.54
C PHE A 697 29.60 -8.51 17.60
N SER A 698 30.25 -9.55 18.13
CA SER A 698 30.90 -10.60 17.33
C SER A 698 29.91 -11.51 16.59
N PHE A 699 28.70 -11.70 17.14
CA PHE A 699 27.72 -12.64 16.59
C PHE A 699 26.80 -12.02 15.53
N ARG A 700 26.57 -10.69 15.57
CA ARG A 700 25.60 -10.01 14.68
C ARG A 700 26.22 -9.54 13.35
N VAL A 701 27.50 -9.17 13.32
CA VAL A 701 28.18 -8.71 12.09
C VAL A 701 28.35 -9.82 11.03
N CYS A 702 28.47 -11.08 11.46
CA CYS A 702 28.67 -12.20 10.53
C CYS A 702 27.40 -12.61 9.76
N ARG A 703 26.20 -12.08 10.08
CA ARG A 703 24.93 -12.52 9.46
C ARG A 703 24.14 -11.46 8.68
N ALA A 704 24.57 -10.21 8.63
CA ALA A 704 23.87 -9.15 7.87
C ALA A 704 24.34 -9.12 6.39
N ARG A 705 23.42 -9.31 5.44
CA ARG A 705 23.64 -8.95 4.03
C ARG A 705 23.49 -7.43 3.90
N ALA A 706 24.60 -6.72 3.77
CA ALA A 706 24.64 -5.35 3.26
C ALA A 706 25.37 -5.35 1.91
N PHE A 707 25.13 -4.34 1.07
CA PHE A 707 25.74 -4.18 -0.25
C PHE A 707 27.26 -4.50 -0.24
N PRO A 708 27.79 -5.23 -1.24
CA PRO A 708 29.15 -5.79 -1.20
C PRO A 708 30.27 -4.76 -0.96
N ALA A 709 30.11 -3.53 -1.46
CA ALA A 709 31.06 -2.44 -1.27
C ALA A 709 31.09 -1.90 0.17
N LEU A 710 29.93 -1.80 0.82
CA LEU A 710 29.79 -1.31 2.20
C LEU A 710 30.41 -2.30 3.20
N ARG A 711 30.26 -3.60 2.92
CA ARG A 711 30.76 -4.71 3.76
C ARG A 711 32.29 -4.77 3.76
N ALA A 712 32.92 -4.55 2.60
CA ALA A 712 34.37 -4.51 2.44
C ALA A 712 35.02 -3.37 3.25
N GLY A 713 34.42 -2.17 3.22
CA GLY A 713 34.93 -1.02 3.97
C GLY A 713 34.94 -1.22 5.49
N VAL A 714 33.86 -1.78 6.04
CA VAL A 714 33.76 -2.09 7.47
C VAL A 714 34.75 -3.18 7.88
N LEU A 715 34.86 -4.26 7.09
CA LEU A 715 35.79 -5.37 7.35
C LEU A 715 37.26 -4.94 7.26
N ALA A 716 37.61 -4.10 6.27
CA ALA A 716 38.96 -3.56 6.15
C ALA A 716 39.35 -2.69 7.35
N SER A 717 38.42 -1.86 7.85
CA SER A 717 38.65 -1.06 9.08
C SER A 717 38.86 -1.92 10.32
N LEU A 718 38.14 -3.04 10.43
CA LEU A 718 38.29 -4.02 11.51
C LEU A 718 39.61 -4.78 11.40
N CYS A 719 40.02 -5.20 10.20
CA CYS A 719 41.34 -5.78 9.96
C CYS A 719 42.47 -4.83 10.37
N ALA A 720 42.37 -3.55 9.99
CA ALA A 720 43.34 -2.53 10.40
C ALA A 720 43.39 -2.34 11.92
N ARG A 721 42.21 -2.26 12.57
CA ARG A 721 42.09 -2.08 14.02
C ARG A 721 42.61 -3.28 14.82
N TRP A 722 42.44 -4.50 14.30
CA TRP A 722 42.95 -5.73 14.91
C TRP A 722 44.36 -6.12 14.43
N ARG A 723 45.02 -5.25 13.65
CA ARG A 723 46.37 -5.44 13.06
C ARG A 723 46.51 -6.75 12.28
N VAL A 724 45.53 -7.03 11.45
CA VAL A 724 45.47 -8.19 10.57
C VAL A 724 45.68 -7.70 9.13
N ARG A 725 46.68 -8.23 8.42
CA ARG A 725 46.87 -7.96 6.98
C ARG A 725 45.85 -8.79 6.20
N GLY A 726 44.96 -8.13 5.46
CA GLY A 726 44.10 -8.77 4.46
C GLY A 726 44.78 -8.77 3.10
N ASP A 727 44.34 -9.64 2.19
CA ASP A 727 44.77 -9.64 0.78
C ASP A 727 44.31 -8.36 0.07
N GLU A 728 45.07 -7.89 -0.92
CA GLU A 728 44.66 -6.78 -1.78
C GLU A 728 43.58 -7.26 -2.76
N ARG A 729 42.58 -6.42 -3.04
CA ARG A 729 41.36 -6.80 -3.79
C ARG A 729 41.64 -7.39 -5.18
N GLY A 730 42.74 -7.01 -5.84
CA GLY A 730 43.15 -7.58 -7.13
C GLY A 730 42.00 -7.66 -8.15
N VAL A 731 41.83 -8.83 -8.78
CA VAL A 731 40.76 -9.14 -9.76
C VAL A 731 39.51 -9.75 -9.08
N MET A 732 39.45 -9.79 -7.74
CA MET A 732 38.39 -10.48 -7.01
C MET A 732 37.06 -9.71 -7.04
N SER A 733 35.95 -10.45 -7.11
CA SER A 733 34.63 -9.87 -6.88
C SER A 733 34.51 -9.36 -5.43
N CYS A 734 33.61 -8.39 -5.19
CA CYS A 734 33.44 -7.83 -3.84
C CYS A 734 33.06 -8.88 -2.79
N ASP A 735 32.32 -9.92 -3.18
CA ASP A 735 31.88 -10.99 -2.28
C ASP A 735 33.04 -11.94 -1.92
N GLU A 736 33.90 -12.28 -2.88
CA GLU A 736 35.09 -13.11 -2.63
C GLU A 736 36.09 -12.39 -1.73
N HIS A 737 36.30 -11.09 -1.97
CA HIS A 737 37.19 -10.28 -1.15
C HIS A 737 36.68 -10.13 0.30
N CYS A 738 35.36 -9.97 0.49
CA CYS A 738 34.76 -9.96 1.82
C CYS A 738 34.90 -11.31 2.54
N GLY A 739 34.72 -12.42 1.83
CA GLY A 739 34.90 -13.77 2.36
C GLY A 739 36.31 -13.98 2.93
N ALA A 740 37.33 -13.57 2.17
CA ALA A 740 38.73 -13.65 2.59
C ALA A 740 38.99 -12.83 3.87
N LEU A 741 38.50 -11.59 3.95
CA LEU A 741 38.70 -10.73 5.14
C LEU A 741 38.04 -11.30 6.41
N VAL A 742 36.83 -11.86 6.29
CA VAL A 742 36.12 -12.50 7.42
C VAL A 742 36.90 -13.69 7.94
N GLU A 743 37.46 -14.52 7.06
CA GLU A 743 38.19 -15.71 7.45
C GLU A 743 39.46 -15.38 8.24
N VAL A 744 40.21 -14.37 7.80
CA VAL A 744 41.43 -13.94 8.49
C VAL A 744 41.11 -13.29 9.85
N LEU A 745 40.04 -12.48 9.93
CA LEU A 745 39.54 -11.93 11.20
C LEU A 745 39.08 -13.02 12.16
N ALA A 746 38.31 -14.00 11.69
CA ALA A 746 37.81 -15.11 12.50
C ALA A 746 38.95 -15.95 13.09
N ARG A 747 40.00 -16.23 12.31
CA ARG A 747 41.21 -16.91 12.81
C ARG A 747 41.93 -16.11 13.90
N ARG A 748 42.00 -14.77 13.76
CA ARG A 748 42.65 -13.90 14.75
C ARG A 748 41.86 -13.80 16.05
N VAL A 749 40.55 -13.58 15.96
CA VAL A 749 39.65 -13.48 17.13
C VAL A 749 39.62 -14.80 17.89
N SER A 750 39.58 -15.93 17.19
CA SER A 750 39.61 -17.26 17.82
C SER A 750 40.92 -17.53 18.58
N ARG A 751 42.08 -17.09 18.06
CA ARG A 751 43.38 -17.19 18.77
C ARG A 751 43.45 -16.31 20.03
N VAL A 752 42.77 -15.16 20.05
CA VAL A 752 42.76 -14.24 21.20
C VAL A 752 41.83 -14.77 22.29
N TYR A 753 40.63 -15.24 21.93
CA TYR A 753 39.70 -15.86 22.89
C TYR A 753 40.21 -17.20 23.44
N GLY A 754 40.92 -18.00 22.63
CA GLY A 754 41.55 -19.24 23.09
C GLY A 754 42.66 -19.04 24.13
N ARG A 755 43.27 -17.85 24.22
CA ARG A 755 44.28 -17.52 25.26
C ARG A 755 43.68 -16.92 26.54
N SER A 756 42.41 -16.52 26.53
CA SER A 756 41.77 -15.88 27.69
C SER A 756 41.06 -16.85 28.63
N LEU A 757 41.04 -18.15 28.30
CA LEU A 757 40.50 -19.25 29.10
C LEU A 757 41.64 -20.18 29.56
N GLU A 758 42.61 -19.64 30.29
CA GLU A 758 43.41 -20.44 31.23
C GLU A 758 43.27 -19.83 32.63
N PRO A 759 42.90 -20.61 33.66
CA PRO A 759 42.90 -20.11 35.03
C PRO A 759 44.34 -20.11 35.57
N ARG A 760 44.89 -18.90 35.81
CA ARG A 760 45.91 -18.67 36.87
C ARG A 760 45.16 -18.76 38.22
N ALA A 761 45.58 -19.42 39.30
CA ALA A 761 46.86 -19.90 39.86
C ALA A 761 46.53 -20.86 41.07
N PRO A 762 47.42 -21.23 42.03
CA PRO A 762 48.86 -21.59 42.04
C PRO A 762 49.17 -23.00 42.65
N VAL A 763 50.39 -23.50 42.36
CA VAL A 763 51.34 -24.34 43.17
C VAL A 763 50.83 -25.36 44.21
N ALA A 764 51.17 -26.66 44.03
CA ALA A 764 51.98 -27.47 44.99
C ALA A 764 52.25 -28.93 44.52
N PHE A 765 53.53 -29.23 44.32
CA PHE A 765 54.33 -30.43 44.68
C PHE A 765 53.91 -31.90 44.35
N LEU A 766 54.93 -32.59 43.77
CA LEU A 766 55.29 -34.03 43.82
C LEU A 766 54.41 -34.98 42.99
N GLY A 767 54.93 -35.83 42.11
CA GLY A 767 56.30 -36.16 41.75
C GLY A 767 56.33 -37.36 40.78
N SER A 768 57.41 -37.44 40.00
CA SER A 768 58.11 -38.68 39.61
C SER A 768 57.29 -39.87 39.05
N ALA A 769 57.42 -40.14 37.74
CA ALA A 769 58.30 -41.21 37.21
C ALA A 769 57.80 -41.79 35.87
N ALA A 770 58.72 -41.79 34.88
CA ALA A 770 58.97 -42.77 33.82
C ALA A 770 57.79 -43.29 32.98
N SER A 771 57.83 -43.30 31.64
CA SER A 771 58.91 -43.19 30.64
C SER A 771 58.30 -42.77 29.31
#